data_AF-A0A415JAR8-F1
#
_entry.id   AF-A0A415JAR8-F1
#
_cell.length_a   1.000
_cell.length_b   1.000
_cell.length_c   1.000
_cell.angle_alpha   90.00
_cell.angle_beta   90.00
_cell.angle_gamma   90.00
#
_symmetry.space_group_name_H-M   'P 1'
#
loop_
_entity.id
_entity.type
_entity.pdbx_description
1 polymer ?
#
loop_
_entity_poly.entity_id
_entity_poly.type
_entity_poly.pdbx_seq_one_letter_code
_entity_poly.pdbx_strand_id
1 'polypeptide(L)'
;MRKQLIGSLFAFAMAGQLWGQGLYEKYERMLTLPEGYVCYRVDGKIKVDGKLNEADWQKAQSTSSFVDISGEGFAKPCYDTSAKMLWDDNYLYVGAVLQEDDIKAKLSQRDTIIYYDNDFEVFLDPDGDGQNYFEIETNAKGVIFDLMLDKPYRSGGNFMIQWDCPGLQLAIHREGTLNKSKDKDKQWSVEMAIPHKALTVNFSNPAQAGNCWRINFSRVQWLKPGQREENWVWMPTGRIDMHMPDRWGFLYLSDKVVGKGTDSFKYPYNMAAYKLLWAMFYAQLDNYAKEKNYIRSKENFFLTEAELKDLPAGAEILVEATQRTFCMSVSVPEEKVRYVVDHNGRFTREAITPRQVKNWVWMRINKEKGDAYYKKYFALMKECGISGVMFEGYDEATYRICKEAGLEAHYWKWTMNRREVRETHSDWFAVNRKGESCYDKPAYVDYYRFLCPNHEGVAEYLAADYLKEANLLYVDGVHLDYVRFPDVVLPVSLWKNYGIEQTSELPEYDYCYCEVCRKMFREQTGKDPLELKYPMEDQSWINFRLDAITRVVNKITQTIKADGKRISAAVFPGPSMARKMVRQDWGQWSLDAYFPMIYNGFYYEGPEWIGRSVKESVQTINGRAKIYAGLMFPDIKKTFEQALDEAFNNGASGVSFFDGPDEEYLHKFKAYLDKRGFEVAK
;
A
#
# COMPACT_ATOMS: atom_id res chain seq x y z
N MET A 1 34.68 47.80 -35.88
CA MET A 1 33.51 47.93 -34.98
C MET A 1 32.50 46.86 -35.41
N ARG A 2 32.16 45.88 -34.56
CA ARG A 2 30.91 45.79 -33.74
C ARG A 2 29.64 45.82 -34.63
N LYS A 3 28.71 44.85 -34.65
CA LYS A 3 28.36 43.67 -33.79
C LYS A 3 27.89 42.50 -34.73
N GLN A 4 28.03 41.19 -34.45
CA GLN A 4 27.29 40.34 -33.47
C GLN A 4 25.76 40.54 -33.52
N LEU A 5 24.86 39.53 -33.55
CA LEU A 5 24.91 38.05 -33.60
C LEU A 5 24.00 37.59 -34.79
N ILE A 6 23.62 36.32 -35.07
CA ILE A 6 23.63 35.02 -34.37
C ILE A 6 23.99 33.92 -35.38
N GLY A 7 24.54 32.79 -34.94
CA GLY A 7 24.76 31.58 -35.74
C GLY A 7 24.87 30.34 -34.87
N SER A 8 23.75 29.85 -34.33
CA SER A 8 23.72 28.66 -33.48
C SER A 8 23.59 27.40 -34.32
N LEU A 9 24.46 26.42 -34.06
CA LEU A 9 24.50 25.14 -34.78
C LEU A 9 23.18 24.37 -34.59
N PHE A 10 22.50 24.05 -35.70
CA PHE A 10 21.63 22.88 -35.77
C PHE A 10 22.49 21.63 -35.97
N ALA A 11 23.25 21.26 -34.94
CA ALA A 11 23.79 19.91 -34.83
C ALA A 11 22.62 18.99 -34.43
N PHE A 12 21.90 18.47 -35.42
CA PHE A 12 20.94 17.38 -35.22
C PHE A 12 21.71 16.14 -34.75
N ALA A 13 21.89 16.03 -33.43
CA ALA A 13 22.22 14.77 -32.80
C ALA A 13 21.02 13.85 -32.99
N MET A 14 21.01 13.08 -34.08
CA MET A 14 20.22 11.86 -34.14
C MET A 14 20.82 10.86 -33.14
N ALA A 15 20.54 11.11 -31.86
CA ALA A 15 20.47 10.04 -30.88
C ALA A 15 19.31 9.15 -31.33
N GLY A 16 19.62 8.18 -32.20
CA GLY A 16 18.70 7.10 -32.46
C GLY A 16 18.32 6.51 -31.11
N GLN A 17 17.02 6.35 -30.87
CA GLN A 17 16.56 5.51 -29.78
C GLN A 17 17.13 4.12 -30.06
N LEU A 18 18.22 3.79 -29.37
CA LEU A 18 18.58 2.41 -29.12
C LEU A 18 17.38 1.87 -28.34
N TRP A 19 16.58 1.04 -28.99
CA TRP A 19 15.53 0.28 -28.34
C TRP A 19 16.25 -0.59 -27.32
N GLY A 20 16.19 -0.17 -26.05
CA GLY A 20 16.83 -0.91 -24.98
C GLY A 20 16.23 -2.30 -24.92
N GLN A 21 17.08 -3.33 -24.83
CA GLN A 21 16.64 -4.70 -24.60
C GLN A 21 15.72 -4.73 -23.38
N GLY A 22 14.61 -5.48 -23.49
CA GLY A 22 13.67 -5.65 -22.38
C GLY A 22 14.38 -6.23 -21.16
N LEU A 23 13.82 -6.02 -19.95
CA LEU A 23 14.43 -6.54 -18.72
C LEU A 23 14.56 -8.07 -18.75
N TYR A 24 13.62 -8.77 -19.39
CA TYR A 24 13.67 -10.23 -19.56
C TYR A 24 14.81 -10.70 -20.46
N GLU A 25 15.15 -9.96 -21.50
CA GLU A 25 16.30 -10.25 -22.38
C GLU A 25 17.60 -9.89 -21.67
N LYS A 26 17.67 -8.69 -21.08
CA LYS A 26 18.86 -8.18 -20.39
C LYS A 26 19.32 -9.07 -19.22
N TYR A 27 18.38 -9.73 -18.54
CA TYR A 27 18.67 -10.58 -17.38
C TYR A 27 18.33 -12.06 -17.59
N GLU A 28 18.22 -12.53 -18.84
CA GLU A 28 17.73 -13.89 -19.19
C GLU A 28 18.28 -15.02 -18.29
N ARG A 29 19.60 -15.00 -18.02
CA ARG A 29 20.30 -16.03 -17.23
C ARG A 29 19.90 -16.05 -15.76
N MET A 30 19.54 -14.89 -15.22
CA MET A 30 19.03 -14.72 -13.85
C MET A 30 17.49 -14.75 -13.80
N LEU A 31 16.83 -15.15 -14.89
CA LEU A 31 15.37 -15.22 -15.02
C LEU A 31 14.89 -16.55 -15.63
N THR A 32 15.75 -17.57 -15.67
CA THR A 32 15.34 -18.96 -15.94
C THR A 32 14.35 -19.43 -14.86
N LEU A 33 13.46 -20.36 -15.23
CA LEU A 33 12.48 -20.92 -14.31
C LEU A 33 13.20 -21.81 -13.27
N PRO A 34 13.02 -21.61 -11.95
CA PRO A 34 13.70 -22.43 -10.96
C PRO A 34 13.17 -23.87 -10.91
N GLU A 35 14.07 -24.84 -10.74
CA GLU A 35 13.71 -26.25 -10.62
C GLU A 35 12.77 -26.55 -9.44
N GLY A 36 11.95 -27.59 -9.55
CA GLY A 36 10.98 -27.99 -8.53
C GLY A 36 11.13 -29.46 -8.12
N TYR A 37 11.17 -29.72 -6.82
CA TYR A 37 11.29 -31.08 -6.26
C TYR A 37 10.16 -31.36 -5.26
N VAL A 38 9.57 -32.55 -5.35
CA VAL A 38 8.57 -33.05 -4.39
C VAL A 38 9.29 -33.90 -3.34
N CYS A 39 9.41 -33.36 -2.12
CA CYS A 39 9.96 -34.07 -0.98
C CYS A 39 8.89 -34.95 -0.34
N TYR A 40 9.02 -36.26 -0.47
CA TYR A 40 8.11 -37.22 0.15
C TYR A 40 8.56 -37.60 1.56
N ARG A 41 7.60 -38.03 2.38
CA ARG A 41 7.88 -38.53 3.73
C ARG A 41 8.56 -39.88 3.70
N VAL A 42 9.46 -40.13 4.64
CA VAL A 42 10.02 -41.47 4.88
C VAL A 42 8.93 -42.44 5.37
N ASP A 43 9.10 -43.72 5.08
CA ASP A 43 8.26 -44.81 5.61
C ASP A 43 8.95 -45.52 6.79
N GLY A 44 10.27 -45.68 6.68
CA GLY A 44 11.14 -46.27 7.69
C GLY A 44 12.12 -45.25 8.29
N LYS A 45 12.96 -45.75 9.19
CA LYS A 45 14.06 -44.97 9.76
C LYS A 45 15.24 -44.94 8.77
N ILE A 46 15.64 -43.74 8.34
CA ILE A 46 16.91 -43.51 7.65
C ILE A 46 18.06 -43.68 8.65
N LYS A 47 19.14 -44.38 8.25
CA LYS A 47 20.30 -44.64 9.11
C LYS A 47 21.55 -44.03 8.46
N VAL A 48 21.73 -42.74 8.72
CA VAL A 48 22.84 -41.90 8.23
C VAL A 48 24.20 -42.60 8.35
N ASP A 49 24.61 -43.28 7.28
CA ASP A 49 25.87 -44.03 7.17
C ASP A 49 26.58 -43.81 5.81
N GLY A 50 25.98 -42.98 4.95
CA GLY A 50 26.54 -42.46 3.71
C GLY A 50 26.18 -43.29 2.47
N LYS A 51 25.58 -44.49 2.64
CA LYS A 51 25.41 -45.46 1.54
C LYS A 51 24.13 -45.31 0.73
N LEU A 52 23.14 -44.58 1.22
CA LEU A 52 21.86 -44.31 0.53
C LEU A 52 21.14 -45.60 0.05
N ASN A 53 21.27 -46.70 0.79
CA ASN A 53 20.82 -48.03 0.37
C ASN A 53 19.48 -48.48 0.99
N GLU A 54 18.92 -47.67 1.88
CA GLU A 54 17.58 -47.81 2.43
C GLU A 54 16.52 -47.86 1.34
N ALA A 55 15.48 -48.67 1.57
CA ALA A 55 14.37 -48.82 0.63
C ALA A 55 13.69 -47.49 0.26
N ASP A 56 13.75 -46.49 1.13
CA ASP A 56 13.17 -45.16 0.89
C ASP A 56 14.06 -44.30 -0.03
N TRP A 57 15.38 -44.34 0.13
CA TRP A 57 16.32 -43.72 -0.82
C TRP A 57 16.26 -44.33 -2.22
N GLN A 58 15.95 -45.62 -2.32
CA GLN A 58 15.78 -46.31 -3.60
C GLN A 58 14.47 -45.91 -4.31
N LYS A 59 13.44 -45.47 -3.57
CA LYS A 59 12.18 -44.93 -4.13
C LYS A 59 12.26 -43.42 -4.40
N ALA A 60 13.11 -42.69 -3.69
CA ALA A 60 13.28 -41.25 -3.84
C ALA A 60 13.82 -40.89 -5.24
N GLN A 61 13.19 -39.91 -5.89
CA GLN A 61 13.61 -39.37 -7.18
C GLN A 61 14.94 -38.62 -7.05
N SER A 62 15.86 -38.74 -8.03
CA SER A 62 17.03 -37.85 -8.10
C SER A 62 16.64 -36.49 -8.69
N THR A 63 17.36 -35.45 -8.29
CA THR A 63 17.46 -34.20 -9.05
C THR A 63 17.92 -34.47 -10.48
N SER A 64 17.80 -33.46 -11.34
CA SER A 64 18.63 -33.35 -12.55
C SER A 64 20.13 -33.43 -12.18
N SER A 65 20.94 -33.92 -13.12
CA SER A 65 22.41 -33.82 -13.05
C SER A 65 22.82 -32.37 -12.87
N PHE A 66 23.84 -32.12 -12.04
CA PHE A 66 24.32 -30.77 -11.82
C PHE A 66 24.97 -30.20 -13.10
N VAL A 67 24.97 -28.87 -13.18
CA VAL A 67 25.43 -28.06 -14.33
C VAL A 67 26.26 -26.88 -13.84
N ASP A 68 26.99 -26.19 -14.71
CA ASP A 68 27.70 -24.95 -14.33
C ASP A 68 26.72 -23.91 -13.73
N ILE A 69 27.13 -23.26 -12.64
CA ILE A 69 26.33 -22.24 -11.92
C ILE A 69 25.85 -21.08 -12.82
N SER A 70 26.57 -20.80 -13.90
CA SER A 70 26.26 -19.77 -14.90
C SER A 70 25.17 -20.20 -15.88
N GLY A 71 24.84 -21.50 -15.94
CA GLY A 71 23.75 -22.07 -16.72
C GLY A 71 24.10 -22.43 -18.17
N GLU A 72 23.12 -22.31 -19.06
CA GLU A 72 23.24 -22.71 -20.46
C GLU A 72 24.34 -21.93 -21.21
N GLY A 73 25.05 -22.64 -22.10
CA GLY A 73 26.17 -22.09 -22.88
C GLY A 73 27.55 -22.23 -22.21
N PHE A 74 27.61 -22.72 -20.97
CA PHE A 74 28.86 -23.04 -20.27
C PHE A 74 29.20 -24.54 -20.38
N ALA A 75 30.40 -24.92 -19.91
CA ALA A 75 30.86 -26.30 -20.01
C ALA A 75 30.01 -27.22 -19.13
N LYS A 76 29.63 -28.39 -19.66
CA LYS A 76 28.99 -29.42 -18.84
C LYS A 76 30.03 -30.00 -17.85
N PRO A 77 29.68 -30.20 -16.57
CA PRO A 77 30.49 -30.97 -15.62
C PRO A 77 31.05 -32.27 -16.19
N CYS A 78 32.34 -32.52 -15.94
CA CYS A 78 33.01 -33.72 -16.43
C CYS A 78 32.74 -34.98 -15.59
N TYR A 79 32.24 -34.80 -14.36
CA TYR A 79 31.72 -35.86 -13.50
C TYR A 79 30.26 -35.58 -13.16
N ASP A 80 29.43 -36.62 -13.11
CA ASP A 80 28.03 -36.47 -12.73
C ASP A 80 27.88 -36.24 -11.21
N THR A 81 26.87 -35.45 -10.85
CA THR A 81 26.46 -35.23 -9.48
C THR A 81 24.94 -35.08 -9.45
N SER A 82 24.27 -35.77 -8.52
CA SER A 82 22.84 -35.57 -8.25
C SER A 82 22.52 -35.76 -6.77
N ALA A 83 21.40 -35.20 -6.34
CA ALA A 83 20.89 -35.28 -4.97
C ALA A 83 19.49 -35.92 -4.92
N LYS A 84 19.11 -36.37 -3.74
CA LYS A 84 17.78 -36.87 -3.36
C LYS A 84 17.39 -36.23 -2.04
N MET A 85 16.09 -35.95 -1.89
CA MET A 85 15.53 -35.39 -0.66
C MET A 85 14.33 -36.20 -0.18
N LEU A 86 14.26 -36.40 1.14
CA LEU A 86 13.16 -37.01 1.89
C LEU A 86 12.95 -36.21 3.18
N TRP A 87 11.80 -36.35 3.86
CA TRP A 87 11.60 -35.66 5.14
C TRP A 87 10.76 -36.46 6.15
N ASP A 88 10.81 -36.08 7.42
CA ASP A 88 9.89 -36.50 8.47
C ASP A 88 9.54 -35.31 9.39
N ASP A 89 8.91 -35.54 10.56
CA ASP A 89 8.55 -34.45 11.49
C ASP A 89 9.75 -33.84 12.23
N ASN A 90 10.95 -34.38 12.06
CA ASN A 90 12.16 -34.01 12.80
C ASN A 90 13.28 -33.50 11.88
N TYR A 91 13.42 -34.08 10.68
CA TYR A 91 14.54 -33.89 9.78
C TYR A 91 14.12 -33.66 8.33
N LEU A 92 14.88 -32.81 7.64
CA LEU A 92 15.08 -32.90 6.20
C LEU A 92 16.27 -33.85 5.96
N TYR A 93 16.08 -34.86 5.12
CA TYR A 93 17.14 -35.77 4.70
C TYR A 93 17.65 -35.36 3.32
N VAL A 94 18.97 -35.29 3.17
CA VAL A 94 19.65 -35.04 1.89
C VAL A 94 20.62 -36.18 1.63
N GLY A 95 20.52 -36.78 0.44
CA GLY A 95 21.43 -37.82 -0.02
C GLY A 95 22.00 -37.48 -1.39
N ALA A 96 23.31 -37.28 -1.50
CA ALA A 96 23.97 -36.92 -2.76
C ALA A 96 24.99 -37.95 -3.20
N VAL A 97 25.14 -38.12 -4.51
CA VAL A 97 26.15 -38.97 -5.14
C VAL A 97 26.99 -38.12 -6.08
N LEU A 98 28.30 -38.14 -5.85
CA LEU A 98 29.29 -37.33 -6.57
C LEU A 98 30.28 -38.29 -7.25
N GLN A 99 30.22 -38.41 -8.57
CA GLN A 99 31.23 -39.14 -9.33
C GLN A 99 32.59 -38.44 -9.18
N GLU A 100 33.65 -39.20 -8.93
CA GLU A 100 35.00 -38.69 -8.77
C GLU A 100 36.01 -39.81 -9.04
N ASP A 101 36.94 -39.56 -9.95
CA ASP A 101 37.97 -40.52 -10.35
C ASP A 101 39.20 -40.47 -9.42
N ASP A 102 39.35 -39.44 -8.59
CA ASP A 102 40.48 -39.22 -7.67
C ASP A 102 40.02 -38.44 -6.42
N ILE A 103 39.50 -39.14 -5.41
CA ILE A 103 38.84 -38.57 -4.22
C ILE A 103 39.88 -37.92 -3.32
N LYS A 104 39.86 -36.59 -3.25
CA LYS A 104 40.74 -35.78 -2.40
C LYS A 104 39.96 -35.04 -1.32
N ALA A 105 40.53 -35.03 -0.12
CA ALA A 105 40.17 -34.12 0.96
C ALA A 105 41.35 -34.00 1.94
N LYS A 106 41.92 -32.80 2.07
CA LYS A 106 43.07 -32.49 2.94
C LYS A 106 42.63 -31.89 4.27
N LEU A 107 41.60 -31.06 4.27
CA LEU A 107 41.06 -30.41 5.46
C LEU A 107 40.51 -31.47 6.44
N SER A 108 40.55 -31.17 7.73
CA SER A 108 40.21 -32.12 8.80
C SER A 108 39.68 -31.48 10.09
N GLN A 109 39.64 -30.15 10.16
CA GLN A 109 39.10 -29.42 11.29
C GLN A 109 37.73 -28.88 10.89
N ARG A 110 36.72 -29.08 11.75
CA ARG A 110 35.41 -28.46 11.61
C ARG A 110 35.58 -26.94 11.52
N ASP A 111 34.68 -26.27 10.81
CA ASP A 111 34.61 -24.81 10.69
C ASP A 111 35.87 -24.17 10.05
N THR A 112 36.61 -24.98 9.29
CA THR A 112 37.56 -24.49 8.30
C THR A 112 36.81 -24.29 7.00
N ILE A 113 36.98 -23.13 6.37
CA ILE A 113 36.51 -22.81 5.00
C ILE A 113 36.81 -23.99 4.07
N ILE A 114 35.78 -24.76 3.69
CA ILE A 114 35.99 -26.14 3.21
C ILE A 114 36.18 -26.24 1.69
N TYR A 115 35.72 -25.23 0.93
CA TYR A 115 35.90 -25.11 -0.52
C TYR A 115 37.36 -25.09 -1.03
N TYR A 116 38.37 -25.12 -0.16
CA TYR A 116 39.77 -25.39 -0.55
C TYR A 116 40.07 -26.89 -0.78
N ASP A 117 39.12 -27.78 -0.47
CA ASP A 117 39.01 -29.16 -0.97
C ASP A 117 37.91 -29.24 -2.06
N ASN A 118 37.68 -30.44 -2.62
CA ASN A 118 36.41 -30.72 -3.29
C ASN A 118 35.35 -31.05 -2.22
N ASP A 119 34.15 -30.50 -2.38
CA ASP A 119 33.08 -30.60 -1.39
C ASP A 119 31.68 -30.76 -2.01
N PHE A 120 30.68 -30.73 -1.13
CA PHE A 120 29.26 -30.68 -1.44
C PHE A 120 28.59 -29.73 -0.45
N GLU A 121 27.82 -28.78 -0.97
CA GLU A 121 27.21 -27.68 -0.23
C GLU A 121 25.68 -27.77 -0.33
N VAL A 122 24.98 -27.51 0.79
CA VAL A 122 23.52 -27.48 0.89
C VAL A 122 23.06 -26.10 1.33
N PHE A 123 22.21 -25.47 0.52
CA PHE A 123 21.69 -24.11 0.76
C PHE A 123 20.20 -24.15 1.04
N LEU A 124 19.76 -23.54 2.15
CA LEU A 124 18.39 -23.67 2.68
C LEU A 124 17.81 -22.32 3.09
N ASP A 125 16.73 -21.91 2.43
CA ASP A 125 15.88 -20.77 2.80
C ASP A 125 14.46 -21.33 3.05
N PRO A 126 14.11 -21.67 4.32
CA PRO A 126 12.90 -22.45 4.62
C PRO A 126 11.59 -21.68 4.48
N ASP A 127 11.54 -20.37 4.77
CA ASP A 127 10.32 -19.56 4.61
C ASP A 127 10.20 -18.93 3.22
N GLY A 128 11.30 -18.91 2.46
CA GLY A 128 11.36 -18.53 1.06
C GLY A 128 11.40 -17.03 0.82
N ASP A 129 11.71 -16.24 1.86
CA ASP A 129 11.79 -14.80 1.77
C ASP A 129 13.15 -14.28 1.27
N GLY A 130 14.16 -15.15 1.17
CA GLY A 130 15.51 -14.84 0.72
C GLY A 130 16.42 -14.20 1.78
N GLN A 131 16.07 -14.26 3.07
CA GLN A 131 16.82 -13.75 4.23
C GLN A 131 17.04 -14.88 5.26
N ASN A 132 17.90 -14.67 6.27
CA ASN A 132 18.15 -15.60 7.40
C ASN A 132 18.34 -17.08 6.99
N TYR A 133 19.03 -17.32 5.87
CA TYR A 133 19.16 -18.62 5.25
C TYR A 133 20.47 -19.33 5.63
N PHE A 134 20.52 -20.63 5.42
CA PHE A 134 21.56 -21.53 5.94
C PHE A 134 22.40 -22.16 4.83
N GLU A 135 23.63 -22.50 5.18
CA GLU A 135 24.62 -23.18 4.35
C GLU A 135 25.29 -24.28 5.18
N ILE A 136 25.41 -25.47 4.59
CA ILE A 136 26.09 -26.63 5.20
C ILE A 136 26.96 -27.28 4.12
N GLU A 137 28.26 -27.22 4.31
CA GLU A 137 29.29 -27.72 3.41
C GLU A 137 29.97 -28.97 3.99
N THR A 138 30.34 -29.94 3.14
CA THR A 138 31.17 -31.09 3.55
C THR A 138 32.13 -31.56 2.47
N ASN A 139 33.38 -31.86 2.85
CA ASN A 139 34.32 -32.57 1.97
C ASN A 139 34.17 -34.10 2.06
N ALA A 140 34.91 -34.82 1.22
CA ALA A 140 34.94 -36.29 1.18
C ALA A 140 35.52 -36.99 2.44
N LYS A 141 35.83 -36.26 3.52
CA LYS A 141 36.11 -36.82 4.85
C LYS A 141 34.92 -36.76 5.81
N GLY A 142 33.90 -35.95 5.52
CA GLY A 142 32.82 -35.63 6.47
C GLY A 142 33.20 -34.49 7.42
N VAL A 143 34.11 -33.61 7.01
CA VAL A 143 34.40 -32.37 7.75
C VAL A 143 33.32 -31.35 7.38
N ILE A 144 32.60 -30.87 8.39
CA ILE A 144 31.53 -29.89 8.24
C ILE A 144 32.10 -28.47 8.35
N PHE A 145 31.58 -27.58 7.53
CA PHE A 145 31.53 -26.15 7.77
C PHE A 145 30.07 -25.73 7.60
N ASP A 146 29.50 -25.05 8.59
CA ASP A 146 28.13 -24.56 8.52
C ASP A 146 28.01 -23.11 9.04
N LEU A 147 27.06 -22.38 8.45
CA LEU A 147 26.84 -20.98 8.72
C LEU A 147 25.43 -20.55 8.31
N MET A 148 25.04 -19.35 8.73
CA MET A 148 23.84 -18.66 8.24
C MET A 148 24.18 -17.27 7.71
N LEU A 149 23.38 -16.75 6.77
CA LEU A 149 23.45 -15.37 6.30
C LEU A 149 22.17 -14.62 6.66
N ASP A 150 22.31 -13.38 7.16
CA ASP A 150 21.15 -12.52 7.41
C ASP A 150 20.42 -12.14 6.12
N LYS A 151 21.15 -11.97 5.01
CA LYS A 151 20.66 -11.68 3.65
C LYS A 151 21.78 -11.88 2.59
N PRO A 152 21.48 -11.77 1.27
CA PRO A 152 22.48 -11.90 0.22
C PRO A 152 23.63 -10.88 0.26
N TYR A 153 24.85 -11.29 -0.12
CA TYR A 153 26.02 -10.40 -0.20
C TYR A 153 25.81 -9.20 -1.13
N ARG A 154 25.10 -9.38 -2.25
CA ARG A 154 24.68 -8.30 -3.16
C ARG A 154 23.83 -7.20 -2.48
N SER A 155 23.24 -7.52 -1.33
CA SER A 155 22.43 -6.64 -0.48
C SER A 155 23.17 -6.18 0.80
N GLY A 156 24.48 -6.45 0.89
CA GLY A 156 25.32 -6.12 2.05
C GLY A 156 25.05 -7.01 3.27
N GLY A 157 24.77 -8.30 3.06
CA GLY A 157 24.61 -9.27 4.14
C GLY A 157 25.92 -9.73 4.79
N ASN A 158 25.78 -10.36 5.96
CA ASN A 158 26.83 -10.88 6.81
C ASN A 158 26.60 -12.38 7.03
N PHE A 159 27.69 -13.15 7.01
CA PHE A 159 27.67 -14.57 7.37
C PHE A 159 28.03 -14.77 8.85
N MET A 160 27.42 -15.77 9.48
CA MET A 160 27.53 -16.06 10.91
C MET A 160 27.94 -17.52 11.12
N ILE A 161 29.26 -17.76 11.19
CA ILE A 161 29.86 -19.08 11.46
C ILE A 161 29.64 -19.58 12.90
N GLN A 162 28.96 -18.79 13.76
CA GLN A 162 28.60 -19.22 15.11
C GLN A 162 27.33 -20.09 15.15
N TRP A 163 26.63 -20.22 14.01
CA TRP A 163 25.53 -21.17 13.86
C TRP A 163 26.12 -22.55 13.50
N ASP A 164 26.43 -23.33 14.54
CA ASP A 164 26.80 -24.76 14.45
C ASP A 164 25.50 -25.59 14.44
N CYS A 165 25.15 -26.23 13.30
CA CYS A 165 23.81 -26.75 13.02
C CYS A 165 23.32 -27.77 14.09
N PRO A 166 22.43 -27.39 15.04
CA PRO A 166 22.26 -28.16 16.26
C PRO A 166 21.57 -29.51 16.04
N GLY A 167 22.36 -30.60 16.11
CA GLY A 167 21.88 -31.97 15.98
C GLY A 167 21.94 -32.54 14.55
N LEU A 168 22.65 -31.87 13.63
CA LEU A 168 23.01 -32.40 12.31
C LEU A 168 23.65 -33.79 12.43
N GLN A 169 23.15 -34.74 11.65
CA GLN A 169 23.82 -36.02 11.40
C GLN A 169 24.37 -36.01 9.98
N LEU A 170 25.63 -36.39 9.82
CA LEU A 170 26.29 -36.46 8.52
C LEU A 170 27.16 -37.71 8.43
N ALA A 171 27.10 -38.41 7.30
CA ALA A 171 27.99 -39.53 6.99
C ALA A 171 28.43 -39.51 5.53
N ILE A 172 29.67 -39.95 5.29
CA ILE A 172 30.27 -40.06 3.96
C ILE A 172 30.59 -41.52 3.65
N HIS A 173 30.14 -42.00 2.49
CA HIS A 173 30.63 -43.25 1.90
C HIS A 173 31.52 -42.95 0.69
N ARG A 174 32.47 -43.85 0.39
CA ARG A 174 33.46 -43.70 -0.69
C ARG A 174 33.64 -45.03 -1.40
N GLU A 175 33.43 -45.04 -2.71
CA GLU A 175 33.83 -46.11 -3.61
C GLU A 175 35.18 -45.75 -4.23
N GLY A 176 36.23 -45.82 -3.40
CA GLY A 176 37.57 -45.37 -3.76
C GLY A 176 38.51 -45.30 -2.56
N THR A 177 39.73 -44.78 -2.75
CA THR A 177 40.72 -44.60 -1.68
C THR A 177 41.20 -43.16 -1.52
N LEU A 178 40.74 -42.53 -0.44
CA LEU A 178 40.98 -41.12 -0.12
C LEU A 178 42.47 -40.72 -0.22
N ASN A 179 42.72 -39.66 -0.98
CA ASN A 179 44.03 -39.03 -1.21
C ASN A 179 45.10 -39.92 -1.87
N LYS A 180 44.71 -40.90 -2.71
CA LYS A 180 45.68 -41.77 -3.43
C LYS A 180 45.61 -41.67 -4.96
N SER A 181 45.84 -40.49 -5.52
CA SER A 181 45.83 -40.12 -6.96
C SER A 181 46.66 -40.95 -7.98
N LYS A 182 47.10 -42.16 -7.62
CA LYS A 182 47.70 -43.17 -8.50
C LYS A 182 46.75 -44.35 -8.80
N ASP A 183 45.69 -44.56 -8.01
CA ASP A 183 44.61 -45.47 -8.38
C ASP A 183 43.48 -44.71 -9.11
N LYS A 184 42.33 -45.36 -9.29
CA LYS A 184 41.11 -44.74 -9.81
C LYS A 184 39.97 -45.06 -8.86
N ASP A 185 39.30 -43.99 -8.44
CA ASP A 185 38.08 -44.05 -7.68
C ASP A 185 36.87 -44.09 -8.61
N LYS A 186 35.65 -44.09 -8.04
CA LYS A 186 34.41 -43.98 -8.81
C LYS A 186 33.55 -42.82 -8.35
N GLN A 187 33.28 -42.77 -7.04
CA GLN A 187 32.33 -41.84 -6.45
C GLN A 187 32.48 -41.77 -4.93
N TRP A 188 31.96 -40.70 -4.36
CA TRP A 188 31.62 -40.61 -2.95
C TRP A 188 30.19 -40.12 -2.80
N SER A 189 29.59 -40.41 -1.65
CA SER A 189 28.21 -40.03 -1.36
C SER A 189 28.09 -39.40 0.02
N VAL A 190 27.23 -38.39 0.08
CA VAL A 190 26.87 -37.62 1.27
C VAL A 190 25.50 -38.08 1.72
N GLU A 191 25.35 -38.31 3.02
CA GLU A 191 24.04 -38.48 3.64
C GLU A 191 23.93 -37.57 4.86
N MET A 192 22.88 -36.75 4.90
CA MET A 192 22.59 -35.81 5.98
C MET A 192 21.18 -36.04 6.52
N ALA A 193 21.02 -35.88 7.84
CA ALA A 193 19.73 -35.60 8.47
C ALA A 193 19.83 -34.25 9.18
N ILE A 194 19.19 -33.24 8.60
CA ILE A 194 19.25 -31.83 9.00
C ILE A 194 18.01 -31.55 9.88
N PRO A 195 18.15 -31.25 11.18
CA PRO A 195 17.00 -31.07 12.06
C PRO A 195 16.19 -29.83 11.68
N HIS A 196 14.88 -29.96 11.53
CA HIS A 196 14.01 -28.81 11.23
C HIS A 196 14.17 -27.69 12.26
N LYS A 197 14.39 -28.05 13.54
CA LYS A 197 14.58 -27.10 14.65
C LYS A 197 15.90 -26.32 14.60
N ALA A 198 16.87 -26.74 13.79
CA ALA A 198 18.09 -25.97 13.53
C ALA A 198 17.83 -24.85 12.51
N LEU A 199 16.90 -25.07 11.59
CA LEU A 199 16.56 -24.21 10.45
C LEU A 199 15.50 -23.16 10.81
N THR A 200 15.62 -22.51 11.96
CA THR A 200 14.71 -21.44 12.40
C THR A 200 15.44 -20.32 13.11
N VAL A 201 15.55 -19.16 12.46
CA VAL A 201 16.09 -17.94 13.07
C VAL A 201 15.20 -16.76 12.70
N ASN A 202 14.54 -16.16 13.70
CA ASN A 202 13.58 -15.06 13.54
C ASN A 202 12.30 -15.35 12.71
N PHE A 203 12.05 -16.61 12.36
CA PHE A 203 10.79 -17.08 11.76
C PHE A 203 10.29 -18.37 12.40
N SER A 204 9.00 -18.69 12.21
CA SER A 204 8.38 -19.94 12.70
C SER A 204 8.65 -21.10 11.75
N ASN A 205 8.95 -22.28 12.28
CA ASN A 205 9.35 -23.44 11.49
C ASN A 205 8.34 -23.81 10.37
N PRO A 206 8.74 -23.75 9.09
CA PRO A 206 7.86 -24.08 7.97
C PRO A 206 7.94 -25.56 7.57
N ALA A 207 8.49 -26.46 8.40
CA ALA A 207 8.47 -27.92 8.21
C ALA A 207 7.07 -28.53 8.38
N GLN A 208 6.17 -28.19 7.47
CA GLN A 208 4.79 -28.67 7.44
C GLN A 208 4.43 -29.09 6.01
N ALA A 209 3.67 -30.17 5.89
CA ALA A 209 3.19 -30.64 4.59
C ALA A 209 2.34 -29.56 3.90
N GLY A 210 2.57 -29.36 2.61
CA GLY A 210 1.98 -28.30 1.81
C GLY A 210 2.85 -27.05 1.66
N ASN A 211 3.89 -26.87 2.49
CA ASN A 211 4.82 -25.74 2.37
C ASN A 211 5.87 -25.98 1.27
N CYS A 212 6.38 -24.89 0.71
CA CYS A 212 7.51 -24.88 -0.21
C CYS A 212 8.69 -24.13 0.41
N TRP A 213 9.85 -24.77 0.48
CA TRP A 213 11.12 -24.11 0.82
C TRP A 213 11.87 -23.71 -0.44
N ARG A 214 12.91 -22.88 -0.30
CA ARG A 214 13.93 -22.63 -1.31
C ARG A 214 15.16 -23.48 -0.95
N ILE A 215 15.64 -24.30 -1.87
CA ILE A 215 16.82 -25.15 -1.65
C ILE A 215 17.69 -25.20 -2.90
N ASN A 216 19.00 -25.25 -2.73
CA ASN A 216 19.91 -25.55 -3.82
C ASN A 216 21.13 -26.32 -3.31
N PHE A 217 21.89 -26.88 -4.24
CA PHE A 217 23.08 -27.66 -3.97
C PHE A 217 24.21 -27.18 -4.86
N SER A 218 25.44 -27.28 -4.37
CA SER A 218 26.65 -27.02 -5.11
C SER A 218 27.69 -28.12 -4.84
N ARG A 219 28.62 -28.26 -5.77
CA ARG A 219 29.86 -29.01 -5.64
C ARG A 219 30.96 -28.06 -6.09
N VAL A 220 31.87 -27.70 -5.19
CA VAL A 220 33.11 -27.04 -5.60
C VAL A 220 34.08 -28.11 -6.09
N GLN A 221 34.57 -27.94 -7.32
CA GLN A 221 35.46 -28.90 -7.96
C GLN A 221 36.79 -28.26 -8.40
N TRP A 222 37.88 -28.72 -7.79
CA TRP A 222 39.24 -28.39 -8.19
C TRP A 222 39.80 -29.45 -9.15
N LEU A 223 39.56 -29.26 -10.45
CA LEU A 223 40.13 -30.14 -11.48
C LEU A 223 41.66 -30.15 -11.50
N LYS A 224 42.30 -29.01 -11.14
CA LYS A 224 43.76 -28.88 -11.05
C LYS A 224 44.17 -27.94 -9.92
N PRO A 225 45.19 -28.29 -9.10
CA PRO A 225 45.71 -27.40 -8.06
C PRO A 225 46.17 -26.05 -8.64
N GLY A 226 45.72 -24.95 -8.04
CA GLY A 226 46.11 -23.59 -8.42
C GLY A 226 45.45 -23.03 -9.68
N GLN A 227 44.46 -23.72 -10.25
CA GLN A 227 43.49 -23.11 -11.17
C GLN A 227 42.31 -22.53 -10.38
N ARG A 228 41.32 -21.93 -11.06
CA ARG A 228 40.06 -21.57 -10.41
C ARG A 228 39.22 -22.83 -10.21
N GLU A 229 38.50 -22.87 -9.11
CA GLU A 229 37.42 -23.82 -8.82
C GLU A 229 36.27 -23.72 -9.84
N GLU A 230 35.65 -24.85 -10.16
CA GLU A 230 34.35 -24.88 -10.86
C GLU A 230 33.23 -25.09 -9.83
N ASN A 231 32.08 -24.45 -10.05
CA ASN A 231 30.90 -24.58 -9.19
C ASN A 231 29.81 -25.25 -9.99
N TRP A 232 29.48 -26.50 -9.65
CA TRP A 232 28.44 -27.27 -10.32
C TRP A 232 27.24 -27.40 -9.40
N VAL A 233 26.06 -27.01 -9.87
CA VAL A 233 24.86 -26.82 -9.05
C VAL A 233 23.66 -27.56 -9.61
N TRP A 234 22.67 -27.86 -8.76
CA TRP A 234 21.38 -28.38 -9.22
C TRP A 234 20.61 -27.32 -10.03
N MET A 235 20.44 -26.13 -9.48
CA MET A 235 19.76 -25.01 -10.13
C MET A 235 20.73 -23.85 -10.41
N PRO A 236 21.02 -23.50 -11.67
CA PRO A 236 21.86 -22.35 -12.03
C PRO A 236 21.34 -21.02 -11.50
N THR A 237 22.21 -20.21 -10.90
CA THR A 237 21.86 -18.84 -10.52
C THR A 237 22.01 -17.86 -11.69
N GLY A 238 22.77 -18.23 -12.71
CA GLY A 238 23.04 -17.41 -13.90
C GLY A 238 24.25 -16.47 -13.74
N ARG A 239 24.93 -16.55 -12.59
CA ARG A 239 26.20 -15.88 -12.27
C ARG A 239 27.05 -16.82 -11.41
N ILE A 240 28.34 -16.55 -11.27
CA ILE A 240 29.18 -17.26 -10.27
C ILE A 240 28.95 -16.58 -8.91
N ASP A 241 27.76 -16.80 -8.35
CA ASP A 241 27.27 -16.32 -7.06
C ASP A 241 26.18 -17.31 -6.60
N MET A 242 26.48 -18.08 -5.56
CA MET A 242 25.56 -19.10 -5.04
C MET A 242 24.55 -18.51 -4.05
N HIS A 243 24.84 -17.34 -3.47
CA HIS A 243 23.99 -16.64 -2.49
C HIS A 243 22.89 -15.81 -3.16
N MET A 244 22.21 -16.43 -4.12
CA MET A 244 21.06 -15.89 -4.85
C MET A 244 19.82 -16.75 -4.54
N PRO A 245 19.22 -16.65 -3.34
CA PRO A 245 18.09 -17.50 -2.93
C PRO A 245 16.83 -17.33 -3.80
N ASP A 246 16.71 -16.22 -4.53
CA ASP A 246 15.69 -16.02 -5.57
C ASP A 246 15.87 -16.89 -6.82
N ARG A 247 17.02 -17.55 -6.95
CA ARG A 247 17.37 -18.42 -8.09
C ARG A 247 17.37 -19.90 -7.76
N TRP A 248 17.47 -20.27 -6.48
CA TRP A 248 17.45 -21.65 -5.99
C TRP A 248 16.21 -22.47 -6.42
N GLY A 249 16.26 -23.79 -6.27
CA GLY A 249 15.09 -24.65 -6.53
C GLY A 249 13.99 -24.47 -5.47
N PHE A 250 12.81 -24.99 -5.76
CA PHE A 250 11.67 -25.08 -4.83
C PHE A 250 11.52 -26.51 -4.31
N LEU A 251 11.41 -26.65 -2.99
CA LEU A 251 11.20 -27.93 -2.31
C LEU A 251 9.79 -28.00 -1.73
N TYR A 252 8.87 -28.71 -2.38
CA TYR A 252 7.51 -28.92 -1.89
C TYR A 252 7.48 -30.10 -0.91
N LEU A 253 7.06 -29.86 0.33
CA LEU A 253 6.92 -30.90 1.36
C LEU A 253 5.58 -31.64 1.19
N SER A 254 5.60 -32.84 0.61
CA SER A 254 4.39 -33.68 0.45
C SER A 254 4.02 -34.39 1.74
N ASP A 255 2.72 -34.50 2.04
CA ASP A 255 2.18 -35.33 3.12
C ASP A 255 2.29 -36.84 2.83
N LYS A 256 2.55 -37.22 1.58
CA LYS A 256 2.60 -38.61 1.13
C LYS A 256 3.94 -39.26 1.47
N VAL A 257 3.87 -40.54 1.81
CA VAL A 257 5.02 -41.41 2.03
C VAL A 257 5.62 -41.85 0.69
N VAL A 258 6.95 -41.85 0.61
CA VAL A 258 7.70 -42.17 -0.60
C VAL A 258 7.34 -43.55 -1.17
N GLY A 259 7.01 -43.58 -2.46
CA GLY A 259 6.55 -44.79 -3.16
C GLY A 259 5.14 -45.28 -2.81
N LYS A 260 4.39 -44.59 -1.93
CA LYS A 260 2.98 -44.91 -1.60
C LYS A 260 1.96 -43.96 -2.24
N GLY A 261 2.43 -42.95 -2.96
CA GLY A 261 1.60 -42.01 -3.71
C GLY A 261 2.47 -41.09 -4.57
N THR A 262 1.83 -40.22 -5.35
CA THR A 262 2.48 -39.21 -6.18
C THR A 262 1.81 -37.86 -6.02
N ASP A 263 2.60 -36.79 -6.09
CA ASP A 263 2.18 -35.41 -6.32
C ASP A 263 2.80 -34.87 -7.61
N SER A 264 2.11 -33.93 -8.24
CA SER A 264 2.70 -33.07 -9.27
C SER A 264 3.16 -31.78 -8.61
N PHE A 265 4.43 -31.43 -8.80
CA PHE A 265 4.97 -30.16 -8.30
C PHE A 265 4.16 -28.96 -8.83
N LYS A 266 3.95 -27.96 -7.97
CA LYS A 266 3.33 -26.68 -8.30
C LYS A 266 4.15 -25.56 -7.69
N TYR A 267 4.38 -24.49 -8.44
CA TYR A 267 5.01 -23.29 -7.91
C TYR A 267 4.13 -22.64 -6.82
N PRO A 268 4.71 -22.15 -5.73
CA PRO A 268 3.95 -21.53 -4.63
C PRO A 268 3.44 -20.12 -4.96
N TYR A 269 3.91 -19.51 -6.06
CA TYR A 269 3.66 -18.12 -6.41
C TYR A 269 3.18 -17.97 -7.86
N ASN A 270 2.58 -16.82 -8.15
CA ASN A 270 2.38 -16.36 -9.52
C ASN A 270 3.73 -16.10 -10.21
N MET A 271 4.20 -17.04 -11.03
CA MET A 271 5.57 -16.99 -11.55
C MET A 271 5.82 -15.86 -12.56
N ALA A 272 4.77 -15.30 -13.18
CA ALA A 272 4.91 -14.09 -14.00
C ALA A 272 5.21 -12.86 -13.14
N ALA A 273 4.44 -12.66 -12.05
CA ALA A 273 4.72 -11.60 -11.07
C ALA A 273 6.09 -11.77 -10.41
N TYR A 274 6.46 -13.01 -10.05
CA TYR A 274 7.78 -13.34 -9.49
C TYR A 274 8.91 -12.95 -10.45
N LYS A 275 8.85 -13.39 -11.72
CA LYS A 275 9.86 -13.09 -12.74
C LYS A 275 9.99 -11.59 -12.98
N LEU A 276 8.88 -10.86 -13.05
CA LEU A 276 8.89 -9.41 -13.22
C LEU A 276 9.55 -8.68 -12.04
N LEU A 277 9.20 -9.04 -10.80
CA LEU A 277 9.78 -8.41 -9.61
C LEU A 277 11.30 -8.60 -9.55
N TRP A 278 11.81 -9.79 -9.88
CA TRP A 278 13.25 -10.03 -9.93
C TRP A 278 13.93 -9.32 -11.10
N ALA A 279 13.31 -9.26 -12.28
CA ALA A 279 13.82 -8.45 -13.39
C ALA A 279 13.94 -6.95 -13.01
N MET A 280 12.95 -6.42 -12.29
CA MET A 280 12.98 -5.06 -11.76
C MET A 280 14.00 -4.90 -10.63
N PHE A 281 14.19 -5.90 -9.75
CA PHE A 281 15.21 -5.89 -8.70
C PHE A 281 16.62 -5.81 -9.30
N TYR A 282 16.92 -6.62 -10.32
CA TYR A 282 18.19 -6.54 -11.04
C TYR A 282 18.38 -5.17 -11.71
N ALA A 283 17.31 -4.56 -12.26
CA ALA A 283 17.36 -3.19 -12.76
C ALA A 283 17.64 -2.14 -11.68
N GLN A 284 17.09 -2.29 -10.47
CA GLN A 284 17.41 -1.39 -9.36
C GLN A 284 18.89 -1.50 -8.93
N LEU A 285 19.45 -2.71 -8.85
CA LEU A 285 20.86 -2.91 -8.53
C LEU A 285 21.78 -2.29 -9.60
N ASP A 286 21.48 -2.56 -10.88
CA ASP A 286 22.24 -2.01 -12.02
C ASP A 286 22.18 -0.47 -12.06
N ASN A 287 21.01 0.11 -11.81
CA ASN A 287 20.81 1.56 -11.81
C ASN A 287 21.51 2.21 -10.63
N TYR A 288 21.41 1.64 -9.43
CA TYR A 288 22.10 2.15 -8.25
C TYR A 288 23.63 2.02 -8.37
N ALA A 289 24.13 0.96 -8.99
CA ALA A 289 25.56 0.81 -9.26
C ALA A 289 26.11 1.96 -10.13
N LYS A 290 25.35 2.40 -11.15
CA LYS A 290 25.71 3.48 -12.08
C LYS A 290 25.42 4.88 -11.51
N GLU A 291 24.17 5.14 -11.13
CA GLU A 291 23.63 6.48 -10.85
C GLU A 291 23.59 6.86 -9.36
N LYS A 292 23.88 5.92 -8.44
CA LYS A 292 23.76 6.10 -6.98
C LYS A 292 22.36 6.58 -6.53
N ASN A 293 21.34 6.11 -7.23
CA ASN A 293 19.92 6.41 -7.01
C ASN A 293 19.08 5.24 -7.54
N TYR A 294 17.88 5.04 -6.99
CA TYR A 294 16.94 4.02 -7.46
C TYR A 294 15.91 4.61 -8.42
N ILE A 295 15.37 3.76 -9.31
CA ILE A 295 14.28 4.08 -10.23
C ILE A 295 13.01 4.30 -9.40
N ARG A 296 12.33 5.44 -9.59
CA ARG A 296 11.25 5.92 -8.71
C ARG A 296 9.84 5.81 -9.27
N SER A 297 9.68 5.35 -10.51
CA SER A 297 8.37 5.11 -11.10
C SER A 297 8.44 3.96 -12.10
N LYS A 298 7.32 3.27 -12.32
CA LYS A 298 7.19 2.12 -13.22
C LYS A 298 7.61 2.45 -14.65
N GLU A 299 7.29 3.64 -15.12
CA GLU A 299 7.52 4.10 -16.50
C GLU A 299 9.01 4.14 -16.82
N ASN A 300 9.84 4.47 -15.83
CA ASN A 300 11.30 4.55 -15.96
C ASN A 300 12.00 3.18 -15.93
N PHE A 301 11.26 2.07 -15.78
CA PHE A 301 11.78 0.72 -16.06
C PHE A 301 11.68 0.35 -17.54
N PHE A 302 10.94 1.12 -18.35
CA PHE A 302 10.73 0.86 -19.79
C PHE A 302 10.22 -0.57 -20.09
N LEU A 303 9.32 -1.09 -19.25
CA LEU A 303 8.71 -2.41 -19.39
C LEU A 303 8.03 -2.55 -20.76
N THR A 304 8.29 -3.66 -21.46
CA THR A 304 7.74 -3.96 -22.78
C THR A 304 6.54 -4.90 -22.70
N GLU A 305 5.93 -5.22 -23.85
CA GLU A 305 4.90 -6.25 -23.94
C GLU A 305 5.38 -7.61 -23.40
N ALA A 306 6.68 -7.94 -23.55
CA ALA A 306 7.24 -9.20 -23.07
C ALA A 306 7.21 -9.32 -21.53
N GLU A 307 7.37 -8.22 -20.80
CA GLU A 307 7.26 -8.17 -19.34
C GLU A 307 5.80 -8.18 -18.84
N LEU A 308 4.86 -7.66 -19.64
CA LEU A 308 3.50 -7.35 -19.19
C LEU A 308 2.43 -8.37 -19.62
N LYS A 309 2.59 -9.03 -20.78
CA LYS A 309 1.56 -9.88 -21.40
C LYS A 309 1.14 -11.10 -20.56
N ASP A 310 2.07 -11.62 -19.74
CA ASP A 310 1.87 -12.86 -18.96
C ASP A 310 1.37 -12.56 -17.53
N LEU A 311 1.18 -11.28 -17.18
CA LEU A 311 0.62 -10.89 -15.88
C LEU A 311 -0.90 -11.16 -15.81
N PRO A 312 -1.42 -11.54 -14.63
CA PRO A 312 -2.85 -11.67 -14.39
C PRO A 312 -3.68 -10.44 -14.76
N ALA A 313 -4.94 -10.67 -15.13
CA ALA A 313 -5.87 -9.60 -15.44
C ALA A 313 -6.07 -8.66 -14.22
N GLY A 314 -5.87 -7.37 -14.43
CA GLY A 314 -5.97 -6.36 -13.37
C GLY A 314 -4.74 -6.24 -12.46
N ALA A 315 -3.63 -6.93 -12.76
CA ALA A 315 -2.39 -6.79 -12.00
C ALA A 315 -1.84 -5.34 -12.03
N GLU A 316 -1.52 -4.79 -10.86
CA GLU A 316 -0.96 -3.45 -10.69
C GLU A 316 0.49 -3.54 -10.24
N ILE A 317 1.37 -2.75 -10.88
CA ILE A 317 2.80 -2.68 -10.55
C ILE A 317 3.06 -1.35 -9.83
N LEU A 318 3.48 -1.42 -8.58
CA LEU A 318 3.82 -0.25 -7.75
C LEU A 318 5.32 -0.21 -7.49
N VAL A 319 5.89 1.00 -7.51
CA VAL A 319 7.30 1.29 -7.19
C VAL A 319 7.34 2.43 -6.19
N GLU A 320 7.87 2.17 -5.00
CA GLU A 320 8.13 3.16 -3.97
C GLU A 320 9.64 3.23 -3.75
N ALA A 321 10.30 4.34 -4.10
CA ALA A 321 11.75 4.44 -3.98
C ALA A 321 12.24 5.82 -3.53
N THR A 322 13.24 5.80 -2.66
CA THR A 322 14.05 6.96 -2.26
C THR A 322 15.40 6.91 -2.98
N GLN A 323 16.38 7.72 -2.56
CA GLN A 323 17.76 7.55 -3.02
C GLN A 323 18.45 6.31 -2.41
N ARG A 324 17.99 5.82 -1.25
CA ARG A 324 18.71 4.81 -0.44
C ARG A 324 17.95 3.50 -0.24
N THR A 325 16.66 3.48 -0.55
CA THR A 325 15.79 2.32 -0.36
C THR A 325 14.76 2.26 -1.49
N PHE A 326 14.25 1.07 -1.76
CA PHE A 326 13.08 0.85 -2.59
C PHE A 326 12.24 -0.31 -2.05
N CYS A 327 10.99 -0.32 -2.49
CA CYS A 327 10.03 -1.39 -2.37
C CYS A 327 9.26 -1.45 -3.70
N MET A 328 9.10 -2.63 -4.26
CA MET A 328 8.36 -2.84 -5.51
C MET A 328 7.36 -3.95 -5.31
N SER A 329 6.19 -3.85 -5.94
CA SER A 329 5.16 -4.87 -5.77
C SER A 329 4.33 -5.08 -7.02
N VAL A 330 3.82 -6.31 -7.16
CA VAL A 330 2.82 -6.69 -8.16
C VAL A 330 1.60 -7.22 -7.43
N SER A 331 0.46 -6.55 -7.58
CA SER A 331 -0.82 -7.07 -7.11
C SER A 331 -1.35 -8.13 -8.08
N VAL A 332 -2.01 -9.16 -7.53
CA VAL A 332 -2.73 -10.18 -8.29
C VAL A 332 -4.14 -10.26 -7.68
N PRO A 333 -5.10 -9.47 -8.21
CA PRO A 333 -6.42 -9.32 -7.59
C PRO A 333 -7.22 -10.62 -7.51
N GLU A 334 -7.10 -11.50 -8.51
CA GLU A 334 -7.76 -12.81 -8.55
C GLU A 334 -7.33 -13.75 -7.41
N GLU A 335 -6.06 -13.69 -7.01
CA GLU A 335 -5.51 -14.41 -5.86
C GLU A 335 -5.70 -13.65 -4.53
N LYS A 336 -6.16 -12.40 -4.59
CA LYS A 336 -6.22 -11.43 -3.47
C LYS A 336 -4.87 -11.25 -2.75
N VAL A 337 -3.76 -11.32 -3.47
CA VAL A 337 -2.42 -11.12 -2.90
C VAL A 337 -1.58 -10.09 -3.66
N ARG A 338 -0.61 -9.53 -2.95
CA ARG A 338 0.43 -8.66 -3.47
C ARG A 338 1.77 -9.33 -3.21
N TYR A 339 2.55 -9.51 -4.27
CA TYR A 339 3.93 -9.94 -4.18
C TYR A 339 4.82 -8.71 -4.05
N VAL A 340 5.79 -8.73 -3.14
CA VAL A 340 6.63 -7.57 -2.82
C VAL A 340 8.10 -7.98 -2.83
N VAL A 341 8.97 -7.13 -3.37
CA VAL A 341 10.43 -7.21 -3.24
C VAL A 341 10.99 -5.89 -2.72
N ASP A 342 11.76 -5.94 -1.65
CA ASP A 342 12.44 -4.77 -1.06
C ASP A 342 13.90 -4.61 -1.54
N HIS A 343 14.53 -3.52 -1.12
CA HIS A 343 15.94 -3.22 -1.40
C HIS A 343 16.98 -4.20 -0.83
N ASN A 344 16.62 -5.07 0.13
CA ASN A 344 17.49 -6.15 0.60
C ASN A 344 17.32 -7.42 -0.26
N GLY A 345 16.35 -7.44 -1.17
CA GLY A 345 15.97 -8.66 -1.90
C GLY A 345 15.13 -9.58 -1.04
N ARG A 346 14.38 -9.06 -0.06
CA ARG A 346 13.37 -9.83 0.66
C ARG A 346 12.12 -9.96 -0.21
N PHE A 347 11.66 -11.19 -0.45
CA PHE A 347 10.42 -11.49 -1.17
C PHE A 347 9.28 -11.83 -0.21
N THR A 348 8.13 -11.19 -0.33
CA THR A 348 6.96 -11.53 0.48
C THR A 348 5.67 -11.65 -0.34
N ARG A 349 4.72 -12.44 0.18
CA ARG A 349 3.36 -12.60 -0.35
C ARG A 349 2.36 -12.11 0.69
N GLU A 350 1.82 -10.92 0.46
CA GLU A 350 0.90 -10.25 1.37
C GLU A 350 -0.55 -10.41 0.93
N ALA A 351 -1.49 -10.54 1.86
CA ALA A 351 -2.91 -10.50 1.53
C ALA A 351 -3.36 -9.06 1.22
N ILE A 352 -3.99 -8.85 0.07
CA ILE A 352 -4.64 -7.57 -0.25
C ILE A 352 -5.92 -7.50 0.59
N THR A 353 -5.91 -6.64 1.61
CA THR A 353 -7.12 -6.30 2.34
C THR A 353 -7.93 -5.30 1.52
N PRO A 354 -9.19 -5.60 1.14
CA PRO A 354 -10.04 -4.68 0.40
C PRO A 354 -10.19 -3.34 1.13
N ARG A 355 -10.07 -2.24 0.37
CA ARG A 355 -10.23 -0.89 0.91
C ARG A 355 -11.66 -0.72 1.42
N GLN A 356 -11.78 -0.49 2.73
CA GLN A 356 -13.05 -0.16 3.36
C GLN A 356 -13.43 1.30 3.05
N VAL A 357 -14.65 1.51 2.54
CA VAL A 357 -15.19 2.84 2.20
C VAL A 357 -16.53 3.09 2.88
N LYS A 358 -16.86 4.36 3.18
CA LYS A 358 -18.23 4.77 3.56
C LYS A 358 -18.73 5.89 2.66
N ASN A 359 -19.87 5.69 2.01
CA ASN A 359 -20.40 6.61 1.01
C ASN A 359 -21.74 7.21 1.46
N TRP A 360 -22.04 8.43 1.02
CA TRP A 360 -23.11 9.23 1.59
C TRP A 360 -23.96 9.89 0.52
N VAL A 361 -25.24 10.12 0.83
CA VAL A 361 -26.18 10.88 0.00
C VAL A 361 -26.89 11.92 0.84
N TRP A 362 -27.06 13.11 0.30
CA TRP A 362 -27.80 14.21 0.90
C TRP A 362 -29.24 14.22 0.39
N MET A 363 -30.22 14.38 1.29
CA MET A 363 -31.61 14.50 0.88
C MET A 363 -32.50 15.30 1.83
N ARG A 364 -33.57 15.82 1.26
CA ARG A 364 -34.72 16.39 1.96
C ARG A 364 -35.81 15.33 2.14
N ILE A 365 -36.46 15.33 3.29
CA ILE A 365 -37.61 14.44 3.53
C ILE A 365 -38.83 15.03 2.80
N ASN A 366 -39.39 14.27 1.86
CA ASN A 366 -40.63 14.58 1.16
C ASN A 366 -41.70 13.56 1.55
N LYS A 367 -42.62 13.98 2.43
CA LYS A 367 -43.69 13.12 2.97
C LYS A 367 -44.70 12.65 1.91
N GLU A 368 -44.82 13.35 0.79
CA GLU A 368 -45.72 12.98 -0.33
C GLU A 368 -45.27 11.69 -1.03
N LYS A 369 -44.00 11.30 -0.89
CA LYS A 369 -43.47 10.04 -1.45
C LYS A 369 -43.92 8.80 -0.68
N GLY A 370 -44.17 8.94 0.62
CA GLY A 370 -44.60 7.86 1.53
C GLY A 370 -43.56 6.76 1.79
N ASP A 371 -43.83 5.97 2.84
CA ASP A 371 -42.95 4.90 3.34
C ASP A 371 -42.52 3.88 2.27
N ALA A 372 -43.41 3.54 1.34
CA ALA A 372 -43.15 2.53 0.31
C ALA A 372 -42.03 2.97 -0.66
N TYR A 373 -41.97 4.27 -0.99
CA TYR A 373 -40.88 4.83 -1.79
C TYR A 373 -39.56 4.76 -1.02
N TYR A 374 -39.54 5.23 0.23
CA TYR A 374 -38.33 5.23 1.06
C TYR A 374 -37.79 3.82 1.32
N LYS A 375 -38.66 2.83 1.53
CA LYS A 375 -38.27 1.41 1.62
C LYS A 375 -37.53 0.93 0.37
N LYS A 376 -38.07 1.18 -0.85
CA LYS A 376 -37.39 0.80 -2.10
C LYS A 376 -36.07 1.56 -2.25
N TYR A 377 -36.07 2.87 -2.01
CA TYR A 377 -34.94 3.74 -2.32
C TYR A 377 -33.75 3.53 -1.37
N PHE A 378 -33.99 3.35 -0.06
CA PHE A 378 -32.92 3.05 0.89
C PHE A 378 -32.36 1.62 0.71
N ALA A 379 -33.19 0.64 0.35
CA ALA A 379 -32.70 -0.69 -0.01
C ALA A 379 -31.75 -0.63 -1.23
N LEU A 380 -32.16 0.06 -2.30
CA LEU A 380 -31.32 0.30 -3.49
C LEU A 380 -30.01 1.04 -3.13
N MET A 381 -30.08 2.08 -2.29
CA MET A 381 -28.89 2.79 -1.81
C MET A 381 -27.91 1.85 -1.11
N LYS A 382 -28.40 1.00 -0.19
CA LYS A 382 -27.55 0.05 0.54
C LYS A 382 -26.94 -0.98 -0.40
N GLU A 383 -27.72 -1.54 -1.31
CA GLU A 383 -27.27 -2.48 -2.36
C GLU A 383 -26.17 -1.86 -3.23
N CYS A 384 -26.33 -0.59 -3.59
CA CYS A 384 -25.39 0.15 -4.42
C CYS A 384 -24.18 0.74 -3.65
N GLY A 385 -24.04 0.41 -2.37
CA GLY A 385 -22.85 0.75 -1.57
C GLY A 385 -22.85 2.14 -0.93
N ILE A 386 -24.03 2.77 -0.79
CA ILE A 386 -24.21 3.87 0.15
C ILE A 386 -24.23 3.31 1.59
N SER A 387 -23.57 4.02 2.49
CA SER A 387 -23.42 3.66 3.90
C SER A 387 -24.31 4.49 4.81
N GLY A 388 -24.64 5.73 4.43
CA GLY A 388 -25.51 6.60 5.22
C GLY A 388 -26.10 7.77 4.45
N VAL A 389 -27.04 8.45 5.10
CA VAL A 389 -27.85 9.52 4.55
C VAL A 389 -27.79 10.75 5.45
N MET A 390 -27.54 11.92 4.84
CA MET A 390 -27.62 13.24 5.48
C MET A 390 -29.01 13.83 5.23
N PHE A 391 -29.83 13.93 6.27
CA PHE A 391 -31.22 14.37 6.18
C PHE A 391 -31.41 15.83 6.57
N GLU A 392 -32.07 16.62 5.73
CA GLU A 392 -32.66 17.89 6.15
C GLU A 392 -34.00 17.62 6.86
N GLY A 393 -34.04 17.85 8.17
CA GLY A 393 -35.24 17.68 9.00
C GLY A 393 -35.42 16.29 9.63
N TYR A 394 -36.47 16.15 10.43
CA TYR A 394 -36.84 14.89 11.11
C TYR A 394 -38.17 14.33 10.61
N ASP A 395 -38.20 13.01 10.43
CA ASP A 395 -39.42 12.21 10.38
C ASP A 395 -39.10 10.80 10.89
N GLU A 396 -39.65 10.42 12.04
CA GLU A 396 -39.28 9.19 12.75
C GLU A 396 -39.48 7.94 11.88
N ALA A 397 -40.58 7.87 11.11
CA ALA A 397 -40.85 6.77 10.20
C ALA A 397 -39.79 6.66 9.10
N THR A 398 -39.43 7.79 8.47
CA THR A 398 -38.38 7.84 7.44
C THR A 398 -37.02 7.43 7.99
N TYR A 399 -36.63 7.92 9.18
CA TYR A 399 -35.38 7.53 9.83
C TYR A 399 -35.37 6.05 10.23
N ARG A 400 -36.46 5.52 10.80
CA ARG A 400 -36.61 4.10 11.12
C ARG A 400 -36.43 3.23 9.87
N ILE A 401 -37.05 3.59 8.75
CA ILE A 401 -36.91 2.86 7.48
C ILE A 401 -35.47 2.92 6.95
N CYS A 402 -34.77 4.04 7.12
CA CYS A 402 -33.35 4.17 6.79
C CYS A 402 -32.48 3.21 7.63
N LYS A 403 -32.74 3.12 8.94
CA LYS A 403 -32.08 2.15 9.84
C LYS A 403 -32.43 0.70 9.52
N GLU A 404 -33.68 0.39 9.17
CA GLU A 404 -34.13 -0.94 8.75
C GLU A 404 -33.45 -1.40 7.44
N ALA A 405 -33.13 -0.48 6.54
CA ALA A 405 -32.32 -0.75 5.35
C ALA A 405 -30.81 -0.90 5.66
N GLY A 406 -30.38 -0.78 6.91
CA GLY A 406 -28.98 -0.91 7.33
C GLY A 406 -28.10 0.29 6.98
N LEU A 407 -28.67 1.48 6.80
CA LEU A 407 -27.93 2.72 6.59
C LEU A 407 -27.67 3.46 7.93
N GLU A 408 -26.66 4.33 7.94
CA GLU A 408 -26.53 5.37 8.95
C GLU A 408 -27.45 6.56 8.63
N ALA A 409 -28.16 7.10 9.62
CA ALA A 409 -29.05 8.25 9.49
C ALA A 409 -28.49 9.41 10.32
N HIS A 410 -27.98 10.44 9.64
CA HIS A 410 -27.36 11.61 10.26
C HIS A 410 -28.25 12.84 10.06
N TYR A 411 -28.45 13.60 11.13
CA TYR A 411 -29.24 14.82 11.10
C TYR A 411 -28.40 15.99 10.60
N TRP A 412 -28.69 16.50 9.40
CA TRP A 412 -28.07 17.71 8.86
C TRP A 412 -28.86 18.95 9.28
N LYS A 413 -28.14 19.95 9.80
CA LYS A 413 -28.72 21.24 10.20
C LYS A 413 -27.80 22.40 9.81
N TRP A 414 -28.39 23.57 9.62
CA TRP A 414 -27.65 24.82 9.48
C TRP A 414 -27.14 25.29 10.86
N THR A 415 -25.85 25.61 10.93
CA THR A 415 -25.15 25.89 12.18
C THR A 415 -25.16 27.38 12.50
N MET A 416 -24.50 28.22 11.70
CA MET A 416 -24.45 29.66 11.97
C MET A 416 -25.63 30.41 11.33
N ASN A 417 -26.23 29.88 10.26
CA ASN A 417 -27.39 30.49 9.61
C ASN A 417 -28.70 30.08 10.29
N ARG A 418 -29.23 30.94 11.18
CA ARG A 418 -30.34 30.65 12.12
C ARG A 418 -31.40 31.75 12.08
N ARG A 419 -32.32 31.67 11.10
CA ARG A 419 -33.39 32.66 10.92
C ARG A 419 -34.42 32.65 12.06
N GLU A 420 -34.57 31.54 12.77
CA GLU A 420 -35.63 31.33 13.77
C GLU A 420 -35.39 32.08 15.09
N VAL A 421 -34.14 32.40 15.45
CA VAL A 421 -33.85 33.20 16.64
C VAL A 421 -34.03 34.71 16.43
N ARG A 422 -34.43 35.14 15.22
CA ARG A 422 -34.48 36.55 14.82
C ARG A 422 -35.30 37.42 15.78
N GLU A 423 -36.51 37.02 16.11
CA GLU A 423 -37.41 37.80 16.97
C GLU A 423 -37.08 37.69 18.48
N THR A 424 -36.15 36.81 18.88
CA THR A 424 -35.80 36.58 20.30
C THR A 424 -34.39 37.06 20.66
N HIS A 425 -33.48 37.12 19.69
CA HIS A 425 -32.06 37.46 19.87
C HIS A 425 -31.57 38.30 18.67
N SER A 426 -32.19 39.47 18.44
CA SER A 426 -31.93 40.33 17.28
C SER A 426 -30.52 40.95 17.25
N ASP A 427 -29.87 41.03 18.42
CA ASP A 427 -28.49 41.46 18.66
C ASP A 427 -27.44 40.40 18.27
N TRP A 428 -27.82 39.12 18.19
CA TRP A 428 -26.88 38.03 17.89
C TRP A 428 -26.40 37.99 16.43
N PHE A 429 -26.98 38.75 15.51
CA PHE A 429 -26.69 38.61 14.08
C PHE A 429 -25.39 39.29 13.65
N ALA A 430 -24.69 38.68 12.69
CA ALA A 430 -23.42 39.15 12.20
C ALA A 430 -23.56 40.50 11.46
N VAL A 431 -22.68 41.45 11.81
CA VAL A 431 -22.60 42.78 11.19
C VAL A 431 -21.43 42.83 10.21
N ASN A 432 -21.68 43.41 9.02
CA ASN A 432 -20.68 43.61 7.96
C ASN A 432 -19.82 44.87 8.18
N ARG A 433 -18.76 45.05 7.38
CA ARG A 433 -17.84 46.19 7.48
C ARG A 433 -18.48 47.56 7.19
N LYS A 434 -19.70 47.61 6.63
CA LYS A 434 -20.51 48.83 6.49
C LYS A 434 -21.32 49.18 7.76
N GLY A 435 -21.28 48.32 8.78
CA GLY A 435 -22.11 48.47 9.99
C GLY A 435 -23.53 47.91 9.83
N GLU A 436 -23.79 47.11 8.80
CA GLU A 436 -25.12 46.56 8.50
C GLU A 436 -25.25 45.13 9.04
N SER A 437 -26.29 44.87 9.82
CA SER A 437 -26.60 43.51 10.32
C SER A 437 -27.25 42.67 9.22
N CYS A 438 -26.83 41.40 9.09
CA CYS A 438 -27.53 40.46 8.20
C CYS A 438 -28.97 40.16 8.63
N TYR A 439 -29.38 40.57 9.85
CA TYR A 439 -30.77 40.59 10.30
C TYR A 439 -31.71 41.28 9.28
N ASP A 440 -31.34 42.49 8.85
CA ASP A 440 -32.10 43.32 7.90
C ASP A 440 -31.53 43.26 6.48
N LYS A 441 -30.18 43.20 6.38
CA LYS A 441 -29.43 43.36 5.13
C LYS A 441 -28.53 42.14 4.89
N PRO A 442 -29.11 41.00 4.48
CA PRO A 442 -28.34 39.79 4.25
C PRO A 442 -27.44 39.88 3.02
N ALA A 443 -26.33 39.14 3.05
CA ALA A 443 -25.47 38.94 1.90
C ALA A 443 -26.12 37.98 0.89
N TYR A 444 -26.07 38.35 -0.40
CA TYR A 444 -26.48 37.58 -1.59
C TYR A 444 -27.96 37.17 -1.69
N VAL A 445 -28.52 36.53 -0.66
CA VAL A 445 -29.84 35.87 -0.67
C VAL A 445 -30.63 36.16 0.60
N ASP A 446 -31.95 36.32 0.50
CA ASP A 446 -32.78 36.72 1.65
C ASP A 446 -32.74 35.75 2.84
N TYR A 447 -32.38 34.49 2.67
CA TYR A 447 -32.35 33.53 3.78
C TYR A 447 -31.03 33.52 4.58
N TYR A 448 -30.03 34.32 4.23
CA TYR A 448 -28.76 34.38 4.98
C TYR A 448 -28.93 35.20 6.28
N ARG A 449 -29.14 34.52 7.42
CA ARG A 449 -29.27 35.09 8.77
C ARG A 449 -28.22 34.47 9.70
N PHE A 450 -26.97 34.88 9.52
CA PHE A 450 -25.84 34.33 10.27
C PHE A 450 -25.69 34.95 11.65
N LEU A 451 -25.50 34.10 12.67
CA LEU A 451 -25.15 34.53 14.02
C LEU A 451 -23.68 34.96 14.10
N CYS A 452 -23.39 35.85 15.03
CA CYS A 452 -22.05 36.24 15.40
C CYS A 452 -21.45 35.18 16.33
N PRO A 453 -20.37 34.47 15.93
CA PRO A 453 -19.76 33.40 16.73
C PRO A 453 -19.09 33.88 18.03
N ASN A 454 -18.96 35.20 18.21
CA ASN A 454 -18.39 35.82 19.41
C ASN A 454 -19.46 36.35 20.38
N HIS A 455 -20.74 36.30 20.03
CA HIS A 455 -21.78 36.75 20.94
C HIS A 455 -21.96 35.73 22.08
N GLU A 456 -22.07 36.22 23.31
CA GLU A 456 -22.33 35.38 24.48
C GLU A 456 -23.64 34.59 24.30
N GLY A 457 -23.62 33.31 24.65
CA GLY A 457 -24.75 32.39 24.53
C GLY A 457 -24.92 31.70 23.17
N VAL A 458 -24.33 32.20 22.08
CA VAL A 458 -24.50 31.59 20.73
C VAL A 458 -23.95 30.17 20.67
N ALA A 459 -22.74 29.94 21.21
CA ALA A 459 -22.11 28.61 21.17
C ALA A 459 -22.87 27.59 22.03
N GLU A 460 -23.37 28.02 23.20
CA GLU A 460 -24.21 27.24 24.11
C GLU A 460 -25.56 26.89 23.47
N TYR A 461 -26.24 27.86 22.86
CA TYR A 461 -27.50 27.67 22.14
C TYR A 461 -27.35 26.62 21.03
N LEU A 462 -26.34 26.77 20.18
CA LEU A 462 -26.09 25.84 19.07
C LEU A 462 -25.74 24.44 19.59
N ALA A 463 -24.94 24.32 20.66
CA ALA A 463 -24.58 23.03 21.23
C ALA A 463 -25.80 22.31 21.86
N ALA A 464 -26.67 23.03 22.57
CA ALA A 464 -27.91 22.48 23.13
C ALA A 464 -28.90 22.07 22.03
N ASP A 465 -29.01 22.88 20.97
CA ASP A 465 -29.84 22.58 19.81
C ASP A 465 -29.38 21.33 19.04
N TYR A 466 -28.07 21.17 18.80
CA TYR A 466 -27.54 19.94 18.21
C TYR A 466 -27.68 18.73 19.14
N LEU A 467 -27.53 18.89 20.46
CA LEU A 467 -27.71 17.79 21.42
C LEU A 467 -29.15 17.27 21.43
N LYS A 468 -30.12 18.16 21.29
CA LYS A 468 -31.54 17.81 21.11
C LYS A 468 -31.74 16.94 19.86
N GLU A 469 -31.26 17.37 18.70
CA GLU A 469 -31.50 16.59 17.46
C GLU A 469 -30.69 15.28 17.46
N ALA A 470 -29.50 15.25 18.07
CA ALA A 470 -28.70 14.03 18.23
C ALA A 470 -29.42 12.95 19.05
N ASN A 471 -30.29 13.35 19.98
CA ASN A 471 -31.04 12.45 20.86
C ASN A 471 -32.41 12.02 20.34
N LEU A 472 -32.79 12.43 19.13
CA LEU A 472 -33.97 11.89 18.46
C LEU A 472 -33.79 10.40 18.13
N LEU A 473 -34.90 9.66 18.12
CA LEU A 473 -34.89 8.23 17.79
C LEU A 473 -34.31 8.01 16.39
N TYR A 474 -33.55 6.93 16.25
CA TYR A 474 -32.93 6.50 15.00
C TYR A 474 -31.84 7.43 14.43
N VAL A 475 -31.42 8.49 15.14
CA VAL A 475 -30.29 9.36 14.77
C VAL A 475 -28.95 8.77 15.25
N ASP A 476 -28.05 8.46 14.32
CA ASP A 476 -26.70 7.94 14.61
C ASP A 476 -25.68 9.06 14.90
N GLY A 477 -25.91 10.25 14.36
CA GLY A 477 -25.01 11.39 14.45
C GLY A 477 -25.61 12.68 13.91
N VAL A 478 -24.90 13.78 14.10
CA VAL A 478 -25.29 15.12 13.62
C VAL A 478 -24.24 15.69 12.67
N HIS A 479 -24.70 16.54 11.75
CA HIS A 479 -23.89 17.08 10.68
C HIS A 479 -24.03 18.62 10.62
N LEU A 480 -22.89 19.30 10.79
CA LEU A 480 -22.78 20.76 10.79
C LEU A 480 -22.67 21.29 9.36
N ASP A 481 -23.68 22.03 8.90
CA ASP A 481 -23.59 22.81 7.66
C ASP A 481 -23.68 24.32 7.97
N TYR A 482 -23.31 25.19 7.03
CA TYR A 482 -23.20 26.63 7.23
C TYR A 482 -22.42 27.01 8.51
N VAL A 483 -21.43 26.19 8.89
CA VAL A 483 -20.57 26.42 10.05
C VAL A 483 -19.42 27.35 9.67
N ARG A 484 -19.80 28.59 9.32
CA ARG A 484 -18.95 29.62 8.72
C ARG A 484 -19.52 31.02 8.94
N PHE A 485 -18.76 32.05 8.60
CA PHE A 485 -19.35 33.36 8.29
C PHE A 485 -20.09 33.30 6.93
N PRO A 486 -20.92 34.29 6.59
CA PRO A 486 -21.37 34.48 5.21
C PRO A 486 -20.16 34.46 4.24
N ASP A 487 -20.37 33.99 3.03
CA ASP A 487 -19.33 33.83 2.00
C ASP A 487 -18.62 35.18 1.75
N VAL A 488 -17.40 35.36 2.29
CA VAL A 488 -16.63 36.61 2.21
C VAL A 488 -16.17 36.86 0.77
N VAL A 489 -15.82 35.76 0.09
CA VAL A 489 -15.63 35.69 -1.36
C VAL A 489 -16.52 34.56 -1.86
N LEU A 490 -17.44 34.86 -2.76
CA LEU A 490 -18.32 33.88 -3.39
C LEU A 490 -17.57 33.08 -4.47
N PRO A 491 -17.94 31.81 -4.75
CA PRO A 491 -17.42 31.06 -5.90
C PRO A 491 -17.57 31.84 -7.22
N VAL A 492 -16.52 31.83 -8.04
CA VAL A 492 -16.38 32.72 -9.21
C VAL A 492 -17.48 32.51 -10.27
N SER A 493 -18.03 31.31 -10.41
CA SER A 493 -19.11 31.09 -11.37
C SER A 493 -20.43 31.74 -10.97
N LEU A 494 -20.63 31.97 -9.67
CA LEU A 494 -21.85 32.56 -9.11
C LEU A 494 -21.86 34.09 -9.20
N TRP A 495 -20.71 34.73 -9.41
CA TRP A 495 -20.59 36.20 -9.47
C TRP A 495 -21.57 36.83 -10.46
N LYS A 496 -21.71 36.22 -11.64
CA LYS A 496 -22.67 36.65 -12.67
C LYS A 496 -24.13 36.60 -12.20
N ASN A 497 -24.49 35.63 -11.35
CA ASN A 497 -25.86 35.45 -10.86
C ASN A 497 -26.27 36.54 -9.86
N TYR A 498 -25.30 37.17 -9.20
CA TYR A 498 -25.51 38.27 -8.25
C TYR A 498 -25.11 39.65 -8.80
N GLY A 499 -24.57 39.72 -10.02
CA GLY A 499 -24.13 40.98 -10.64
C GLY A 499 -22.92 41.62 -9.96
N ILE A 500 -22.04 40.81 -9.36
CA ILE A 500 -20.88 41.25 -8.58
C ILE A 500 -19.55 40.89 -9.25
N GLU A 501 -18.47 41.55 -8.82
CA GLU A 501 -17.09 41.14 -9.09
C GLU A 501 -16.30 41.22 -7.78
N GLN A 502 -15.75 40.09 -7.30
CA GLN A 502 -15.09 40.00 -5.99
C GLN A 502 -13.58 39.71 -6.12
N THR A 503 -12.86 40.60 -6.81
CA THR A 503 -11.39 40.59 -6.85
C THR A 503 -10.75 41.00 -5.51
N SER A 504 -11.54 41.44 -4.52
CA SER A 504 -11.13 41.76 -3.14
C SER A 504 -12.29 41.55 -2.14
N GLU A 505 -12.01 41.64 -0.83
CA GLU A 505 -13.04 41.51 0.22
C GLU A 505 -13.92 42.78 0.30
N LEU A 506 -15.11 42.72 -0.33
CA LEU A 506 -16.06 43.83 -0.39
C LEU A 506 -16.72 44.10 0.99
N PRO A 507 -16.88 45.37 1.43
CA PRO A 507 -17.35 45.69 2.78
C PRO A 507 -18.72 45.10 3.16
N GLU A 508 -19.62 44.93 2.19
CA GLU A 508 -20.97 44.39 2.37
C GLU A 508 -21.00 42.90 2.72
N TYR A 509 -19.97 42.16 2.32
CA TYR A 509 -19.84 40.72 2.50
C TYR A 509 -18.73 40.35 3.50
N ASP A 510 -17.96 41.33 3.99
CA ASP A 510 -16.94 41.18 5.01
C ASP A 510 -17.55 41.33 6.41
N TYR A 511 -17.80 40.20 7.09
CA TYR A 511 -18.47 40.14 8.40
C TYR A 511 -17.50 40.05 9.59
N CYS A 512 -18.09 40.16 10.79
CA CYS A 512 -17.48 40.20 12.13
C CYS A 512 -17.24 41.62 12.69
N TYR A 513 -17.96 42.65 12.22
CA TYR A 513 -17.73 44.06 12.63
C TYR A 513 -18.72 44.60 13.68
N CYS A 514 -19.49 43.74 14.36
CA CYS A 514 -20.35 44.19 15.47
C CYS A 514 -19.51 44.67 16.67
N GLU A 515 -20.14 45.41 17.59
CA GLU A 515 -19.45 46.02 18.73
C GLU A 515 -18.73 44.99 19.61
N VAL A 516 -19.35 43.81 19.83
CA VAL A 516 -18.74 42.69 20.55
C VAL A 516 -17.41 42.27 19.93
N CYS A 517 -17.39 42.02 18.62
CA CYS A 517 -16.18 41.60 17.91
C CYS A 517 -15.11 42.69 17.88
N ARG A 518 -15.51 43.95 17.65
CA ARG A 518 -14.58 45.10 17.65
C ARG A 518 -13.94 45.30 19.01
N LYS A 519 -14.72 45.18 20.10
CA LYS A 519 -14.23 45.25 21.47
C LYS A 519 -13.25 44.13 21.77
N MET A 520 -13.63 42.87 21.54
CA MET A 520 -12.78 41.71 21.79
C MET A 520 -11.46 41.76 21.01
N PHE A 521 -11.49 42.16 19.72
CA PHE A 521 -10.28 42.29 18.93
C PHE A 521 -9.36 43.42 19.42
N ARG A 522 -9.95 44.55 19.86
CA ARG A 522 -9.20 45.65 20.45
C ARG A 522 -8.57 45.27 21.80
N GLU A 523 -9.28 44.49 22.62
CA GLU A 523 -8.75 43.94 23.87
C GLU A 523 -7.62 42.94 23.62
N GLN A 524 -7.69 42.13 22.56
CA GLN A 524 -6.65 41.16 22.19
C GLN A 524 -5.41 41.80 21.52
N THR A 525 -5.57 42.87 20.75
CA THR A 525 -4.52 43.37 19.82
C THR A 525 -4.17 44.85 19.93
N GLY A 526 -4.96 45.65 20.67
CA GLY A 526 -4.85 47.10 20.73
C GLY A 526 -5.39 47.87 19.52
N LYS A 527 -5.96 47.19 18.50
CA LYS A 527 -6.45 47.81 17.26
C LYS A 527 -7.97 47.69 17.11
N ASP A 528 -8.63 48.65 16.44
CA ASP A 528 -9.99 48.46 15.92
C ASP A 528 -9.93 47.86 14.50
N PRO A 529 -10.73 46.84 14.14
CA PRO A 529 -10.68 46.27 12.79
C PRO A 529 -11.18 47.25 11.70
N LEU A 530 -11.92 48.32 12.05
CA LEU A 530 -12.28 49.38 11.09
C LEU A 530 -11.12 50.35 10.77
N GLU A 531 -10.07 50.39 11.59
CA GLU A 531 -8.89 51.23 11.38
C GLU A 531 -7.81 50.52 10.55
N LEU A 532 -7.99 49.23 10.27
CA LEU A 532 -7.07 48.43 9.46
C LEU A 532 -7.15 48.86 7.98
N LYS A 533 -6.03 49.35 7.44
CA LYS A 533 -5.93 49.77 6.02
C LYS A 533 -6.23 48.62 5.04
N TYR A 534 -5.83 47.40 5.38
CA TYR A 534 -6.03 46.18 4.58
C TYR A 534 -6.46 45.02 5.49
N PRO A 535 -7.75 44.94 5.89
CA PRO A 535 -8.21 43.91 6.84
C PRO A 535 -8.02 42.47 6.34
N MET A 536 -8.01 42.27 5.03
CA MET A 536 -7.75 40.98 4.36
C MET A 536 -6.28 40.55 4.38
N GLU A 537 -5.36 41.41 4.82
CA GLU A 537 -3.92 41.12 4.96
C GLU A 537 -3.45 41.17 6.44
N ASP A 538 -4.28 41.64 7.38
CA ASP A 538 -3.94 41.61 8.82
C ASP A 538 -4.20 40.21 9.39
N GLN A 539 -3.11 39.47 9.61
CA GLN A 539 -3.19 38.08 10.04
C GLN A 539 -3.80 37.91 11.45
N SER A 540 -3.73 38.93 12.31
CA SER A 540 -4.42 38.89 13.61
C SER A 540 -5.94 38.96 13.40
N TRP A 541 -6.42 39.81 12.48
CA TRP A 541 -7.84 39.90 12.15
C TRP A 541 -8.38 38.66 11.43
N ILE A 542 -7.56 38.03 10.58
CA ILE A 542 -7.90 36.74 9.98
C ILE A 542 -8.02 35.66 11.07
N ASN A 543 -6.98 35.48 11.88
CA ASN A 543 -6.97 34.45 12.93
C ASN A 543 -8.11 34.64 13.94
N PHE A 544 -8.38 35.87 14.40
CA PHE A 544 -9.51 36.17 15.29
C PHE A 544 -10.86 35.63 14.77
N ARG A 545 -11.11 35.75 13.45
CA ARG A 545 -12.33 35.24 12.80
C ARG A 545 -12.34 33.72 12.66
N LEU A 546 -11.19 33.11 12.36
CA LEU A 546 -11.03 31.65 12.30
C LEU A 546 -11.22 31.01 13.69
N ASP A 547 -10.65 31.61 14.73
CA ASP A 547 -10.77 31.17 16.12
C ASP A 547 -12.21 31.27 16.62
N ALA A 548 -12.97 32.27 16.17
CA ALA A 548 -14.37 32.44 16.55
C ALA A 548 -15.26 31.28 16.06
N ILE A 549 -15.17 30.91 14.78
CA ILE A 549 -15.88 29.72 14.25
C ILE A 549 -15.38 28.45 14.94
N THR A 550 -14.07 28.34 15.16
CA THR A 550 -13.45 27.17 15.83
C THR A 550 -13.94 27.00 17.27
N ARG A 551 -14.15 28.09 18.04
CA ARG A 551 -14.77 28.03 19.38
C ARG A 551 -16.18 27.44 19.33
N VAL A 552 -17.02 27.88 18.40
CA VAL A 552 -18.38 27.33 18.22
C VAL A 552 -18.33 25.84 17.88
N VAL A 553 -17.49 25.44 16.92
CA VAL A 553 -17.33 24.02 16.55
C VAL A 553 -16.86 23.19 17.74
N ASN A 554 -15.85 23.66 18.48
CA ASN A 554 -15.33 22.95 19.64
C ASN A 554 -16.39 22.79 20.74
N LYS A 555 -17.21 23.82 21.01
CA LYS A 555 -18.31 23.74 21.99
C LYS A 555 -19.34 22.69 21.60
N ILE A 556 -19.81 22.70 20.35
CA ILE A 556 -20.77 21.69 19.85
C ILE A 556 -20.13 20.29 19.89
N THR A 557 -18.89 20.15 19.40
CA THR A 557 -18.15 18.88 19.36
C THR A 557 -17.99 18.26 20.75
N GLN A 558 -17.62 19.05 21.76
CA GLN A 558 -17.51 18.60 23.15
C GLN A 558 -18.84 18.11 23.70
N THR A 559 -19.92 18.87 23.46
CA THR A 559 -21.27 18.51 23.91
C THR A 559 -21.77 17.20 23.28
N ILE A 560 -21.61 17.04 21.96
CA ILE A 560 -22.08 15.85 21.23
C ILE A 560 -21.23 14.61 21.55
N LYS A 561 -19.91 14.76 21.69
CA LYS A 561 -19.03 13.63 22.06
C LYS A 561 -19.16 13.19 23.51
N ALA A 562 -19.54 14.09 24.43
CA ALA A 562 -19.89 13.73 25.81
C ALA A 562 -21.13 12.81 25.88
N ASP A 563 -22.03 12.92 24.90
CA ASP A 563 -23.24 12.09 24.74
C ASP A 563 -22.97 10.79 23.95
N GLY A 564 -21.72 10.53 23.56
CA GLY A 564 -21.32 9.35 22.77
C GLY A 564 -21.81 9.37 21.31
N LYS A 565 -22.33 10.50 20.83
CA LYS A 565 -22.87 10.67 19.47
C LYS A 565 -21.78 11.09 18.48
N ARG A 566 -21.95 10.74 17.20
CA ARG A 566 -21.03 11.12 16.12
C ARG A 566 -21.29 12.55 15.65
N ILE A 567 -20.22 13.25 15.25
CA ILE A 567 -20.29 14.60 14.69
C ILE A 567 -19.40 14.78 13.45
N SER A 568 -19.97 15.38 12.42
CA SER A 568 -19.27 15.69 11.16
C SER A 568 -19.68 17.07 10.61
N ALA A 569 -18.99 17.58 9.58
CA ALA A 569 -19.32 18.89 9.00
C ALA A 569 -19.11 18.97 7.48
N ALA A 570 -19.96 19.77 6.84
CA ALA A 570 -19.78 20.26 5.48
C ALA A 570 -18.85 21.47 5.52
N VAL A 571 -17.76 21.38 4.76
CA VAL A 571 -16.69 22.37 4.75
C VAL A 571 -16.36 22.80 3.34
N PHE A 572 -15.79 23.98 3.18
CA PHE A 572 -15.34 24.42 1.86
C PHE A 572 -14.17 23.58 1.33
N PRO A 573 -14.01 23.44 0.00
CA PRO A 573 -12.90 22.72 -0.62
C PRO A 573 -11.56 23.24 -0.15
N GLY A 574 -10.64 22.35 0.24
CA GLY A 574 -9.28 22.68 0.67
C GLY A 574 -9.21 23.52 1.96
N PRO A 575 -8.43 23.12 2.98
CA PRO A 575 -8.21 23.95 4.17
C PRO A 575 -7.76 25.39 3.84
N SER A 576 -6.86 25.57 2.87
CA SER A 576 -6.35 26.90 2.48
C SER A 576 -7.46 27.81 1.94
N MET A 577 -8.33 27.26 1.09
CA MET A 577 -9.41 27.99 0.43
C MET A 577 -10.61 28.21 1.35
N ALA A 578 -10.94 27.24 2.21
CA ALA A 578 -11.96 27.37 3.24
C ALA A 578 -11.64 28.50 4.25
N ARG A 579 -10.37 28.63 4.67
CA ARG A 579 -9.91 29.76 5.50
C ARG A 579 -10.11 31.11 4.80
N LYS A 580 -9.79 31.18 3.49
CA LYS A 580 -9.87 32.42 2.68
C LYS A 580 -11.29 32.83 2.34
N MET A 581 -12.15 31.92 1.91
CA MET A 581 -13.48 32.26 1.40
C MET A 581 -14.54 32.42 2.49
N VAL A 582 -14.47 31.59 3.54
CA VAL A 582 -15.57 31.41 4.50
C VAL A 582 -15.15 31.40 5.97
N ARG A 583 -13.85 31.62 6.25
CA ARG A 583 -13.25 31.60 7.59
C ARG A 583 -13.46 30.28 8.34
N GLN A 584 -13.42 29.16 7.62
CA GLN A 584 -13.37 27.83 8.25
C GLN A 584 -11.93 27.36 8.39
N ASP A 585 -11.45 27.16 9.62
CA ASP A 585 -10.15 26.54 9.90
C ASP A 585 -10.30 25.06 10.29
N TRP A 586 -11.00 24.31 9.44
CA TRP A 586 -11.46 22.96 9.78
C TRP A 586 -10.33 21.93 9.94
N GLY A 587 -9.11 22.26 9.52
CA GLY A 587 -7.91 21.48 9.87
C GLY A 587 -7.62 21.44 11.37
N GLN A 588 -8.06 22.43 12.15
CA GLN A 588 -7.88 22.48 13.61
C GLN A 588 -9.03 21.86 14.41
N TRP A 589 -10.12 21.46 13.76
CA TRP A 589 -11.29 20.90 14.44
C TRP A 589 -11.09 19.42 14.78
N SER A 590 -11.90 18.92 15.73
CA SER A 590 -11.83 17.54 16.26
C SER A 590 -13.07 16.71 15.95
N LEU A 591 -13.63 16.87 14.74
CA LEU A 591 -14.78 16.10 14.25
C LEU A 591 -14.39 14.67 13.86
N ASP A 592 -15.37 13.78 13.73
CA ASP A 592 -15.14 12.38 13.31
C ASP A 592 -14.94 12.28 11.79
N ALA A 593 -15.58 13.18 11.04
CA ALA A 593 -15.44 13.27 9.59
C ALA A 593 -15.70 14.68 9.04
N TYR A 594 -15.08 14.96 7.89
CA TYR A 594 -15.26 16.18 7.10
C TYR A 594 -15.77 15.83 5.71
N PHE A 595 -16.64 16.69 5.21
CA PHE A 595 -17.28 16.59 3.90
C PHE A 595 -16.97 17.85 3.10
N PRO A 596 -15.77 17.96 2.48
CA PRO A 596 -15.45 19.10 1.62
C PRO A 596 -16.42 19.16 0.44
N MET A 597 -17.06 20.31 0.23
CA MET A 597 -18.06 20.55 -0.82
C MET A 597 -17.38 20.86 -2.16
N ILE A 598 -16.73 19.87 -2.78
CA ILE A 598 -15.86 20.01 -3.95
C ILE A 598 -16.66 20.15 -5.25
N TYR A 599 -17.46 21.21 -5.31
CA TYR A 599 -18.33 21.54 -6.45
C TYR A 599 -17.48 22.20 -7.54
N ASN A 600 -16.73 21.40 -8.31
CA ASN A 600 -15.76 21.89 -9.29
C ASN A 600 -16.39 22.83 -10.34
N GLY A 601 -17.67 22.61 -10.72
CA GLY A 601 -18.41 23.50 -11.62
C GLY A 601 -18.63 24.91 -11.06
N PHE A 602 -18.65 25.08 -9.73
CA PHE A 602 -18.78 26.39 -9.08
C PHE A 602 -17.50 27.25 -9.22
N TYR A 603 -16.40 26.64 -9.66
CA TYR A 603 -15.09 27.27 -9.82
C TYR A 603 -14.56 27.24 -11.27
N TYR A 604 -15.37 26.77 -12.22
CA TYR A 604 -14.95 26.50 -13.61
C TYR A 604 -13.80 25.48 -13.74
N GLU A 605 -13.67 24.58 -12.76
CA GLU A 605 -12.61 23.56 -12.70
C GLU A 605 -13.14 22.18 -13.15
N GLY A 606 -12.25 21.31 -13.65
CA GLY A 606 -12.59 19.94 -14.04
C GLY A 606 -12.48 18.93 -12.88
N PRO A 607 -12.69 17.63 -13.15
CA PRO A 607 -12.58 16.57 -12.14
C PRO A 607 -11.20 16.49 -11.47
N GLU A 608 -10.13 16.86 -12.18
CA GLU A 608 -8.74 16.89 -11.65
C GLU A 608 -8.55 17.87 -10.47
N TRP A 609 -9.46 18.84 -10.31
CA TRP A 609 -9.49 19.70 -9.11
C TRP A 609 -10.02 18.96 -7.88
N ILE A 610 -10.85 17.93 -8.06
CA ILE A 610 -11.32 17.05 -6.98
C ILE A 610 -10.13 16.37 -6.33
N GLY A 611 -9.24 15.77 -7.13
CA GLY A 611 -8.03 15.12 -6.64
C GLY A 611 -7.11 16.06 -5.86
N ARG A 612 -6.88 17.28 -6.38
CA ARG A 612 -6.11 18.33 -5.70
C ARG A 612 -6.71 18.68 -4.32
N SER A 613 -8.01 18.95 -4.26
CA SER A 613 -8.73 19.32 -3.04
C SER A 613 -8.78 18.18 -2.01
N VAL A 614 -9.01 16.94 -2.44
CA VAL A 614 -8.97 15.75 -1.57
C VAL A 614 -7.56 15.53 -1.01
N LYS A 615 -6.51 15.66 -1.83
CA LYS A 615 -5.13 15.48 -1.40
C LYS A 615 -4.73 16.47 -0.30
N GLU A 616 -5.04 17.76 -0.47
CA GLU A 616 -4.81 18.80 0.55
C GLU A 616 -5.59 18.50 1.85
N SER A 617 -6.83 18.03 1.70
CA SER A 617 -7.72 17.65 2.81
C SER A 617 -7.16 16.49 3.63
N VAL A 618 -6.73 15.41 2.97
CA VAL A 618 -6.17 14.21 3.60
C VAL A 618 -4.84 14.53 4.29
N GLN A 619 -3.97 15.31 3.64
CA GLN A 619 -2.68 15.74 4.20
C GLN A 619 -2.85 16.59 5.47
N THR A 620 -3.84 17.49 5.48
CA THR A 620 -4.08 18.39 6.62
C THR A 620 -4.71 17.67 7.82
N ILE A 621 -5.64 16.74 7.57
CA ILE A 621 -6.24 15.93 8.63
C ILE A 621 -5.26 14.89 9.17
N ASN A 622 -4.35 14.37 8.33
CA ASN A 622 -3.29 13.44 8.73
C ASN A 622 -3.82 12.27 9.58
N GLY A 623 -4.89 11.62 9.10
CA GLY A 623 -5.50 10.46 9.75
C GLY A 623 -6.40 10.73 10.97
N ARG A 624 -6.46 11.96 11.51
CA ARG A 624 -7.27 12.30 12.71
C ARG A 624 -8.78 12.12 12.54
N ALA A 625 -9.28 12.17 11.32
CA ALA A 625 -10.69 12.07 10.96
C ALA A 625 -10.83 11.49 9.54
N LYS A 626 -12.05 11.15 9.13
CA LYS A 626 -12.34 10.71 7.75
C LYS A 626 -12.61 11.90 6.83
N ILE A 627 -12.13 11.82 5.58
CA ILE A 627 -12.46 12.76 4.50
C ILE A 627 -13.42 12.05 3.55
N TYR A 628 -14.62 12.60 3.36
CA TYR A 628 -15.57 12.14 2.34
C TYR A 628 -15.69 13.21 1.26
N ALA A 629 -15.27 12.89 0.03
CA ALA A 629 -15.25 13.88 -1.05
C ALA A 629 -16.70 14.26 -1.41
N GLY A 630 -17.08 15.51 -1.17
CA GLY A 630 -18.40 16.04 -1.51
C GLY A 630 -18.49 16.39 -2.99
N LEU A 631 -19.34 15.68 -3.72
CA LEU A 631 -19.47 15.75 -5.17
C LEU A 631 -20.84 16.32 -5.55
N MET A 632 -20.86 17.41 -6.31
CA MET A 632 -22.08 17.96 -6.91
C MET A 632 -22.50 17.07 -8.07
N PHE A 633 -23.54 16.25 -7.89
CA PHE A 633 -23.90 15.22 -8.86
C PHE A 633 -24.17 15.76 -10.28
N PRO A 634 -24.92 16.88 -10.47
CA PRO A 634 -25.12 17.48 -11.79
C PRO A 634 -23.83 17.82 -12.54
N ASP A 635 -22.80 18.32 -11.86
CA ASP A 635 -21.53 18.74 -12.46
C ASP A 635 -20.71 17.53 -12.95
N ILE A 636 -20.81 16.39 -12.28
CA ILE A 636 -19.99 15.21 -12.56
C ILE A 636 -20.65 14.14 -13.42
N LYS A 637 -21.93 14.28 -13.84
CA LYS A 637 -22.63 13.20 -14.59
C LYS A 637 -21.87 12.73 -15.83
N LYS A 638 -21.21 13.65 -16.55
CA LYS A 638 -20.42 13.33 -17.77
C LYS A 638 -19.04 12.75 -17.50
N THR A 639 -18.54 12.89 -16.28
CA THR A 639 -17.16 12.57 -15.86
C THR A 639 -17.15 11.69 -14.61
N PHE A 640 -18.21 10.90 -14.41
CA PHE A 640 -18.53 10.26 -13.13
C PHE A 640 -17.42 9.35 -12.60
N GLU A 641 -16.96 8.36 -13.40
CA GLU A 641 -15.85 7.50 -12.97
C GLU A 641 -14.55 8.29 -12.73
N GLN A 642 -14.26 9.31 -13.55
CA GLN A 642 -13.08 10.17 -13.36
C GLN A 642 -13.15 10.94 -12.03
N ALA A 643 -14.31 11.49 -11.66
CA ALA A 643 -14.51 12.18 -10.39
C ALA A 643 -14.35 11.23 -9.17
N LEU A 644 -14.75 9.96 -9.33
CA LEU A 644 -14.54 8.92 -8.32
C LEU A 644 -13.07 8.53 -8.23
N ASP A 645 -12.39 8.31 -9.36
CA ASP A 645 -10.96 8.01 -9.41
C ASP A 645 -10.14 9.14 -8.74
N GLU A 646 -10.43 10.40 -9.07
CA GLU A 646 -9.79 11.57 -8.48
C GLU A 646 -10.01 11.63 -6.96
N ALA A 647 -11.21 11.32 -6.46
CA ALA A 647 -11.47 11.26 -5.03
C ALA A 647 -10.74 10.08 -4.34
N PHE A 648 -10.88 8.86 -4.87
CA PHE A 648 -10.36 7.67 -4.21
C PHE A 648 -8.84 7.53 -4.32
N ASN A 649 -8.24 7.87 -5.47
CA ASN A 649 -6.79 7.76 -5.68
C ASN A 649 -6.02 8.80 -4.86
N ASN A 650 -6.63 9.95 -4.54
CA ASN A 650 -6.05 10.97 -3.66
C ASN A 650 -6.39 10.77 -2.16
N GLY A 651 -6.99 9.64 -1.78
CA GLY A 651 -7.09 9.19 -0.39
C GLY A 651 -8.43 9.44 0.33
N ALA A 652 -9.51 9.83 -0.37
CA ALA A 652 -10.82 9.96 0.25
C ALA A 652 -11.28 8.64 0.91
N SER A 653 -11.85 8.71 2.11
CA SER A 653 -12.42 7.56 2.83
C SER A 653 -13.76 7.09 2.24
N GLY A 654 -14.24 7.77 1.21
CA GLY A 654 -15.50 7.57 0.52
C GLY A 654 -15.95 8.85 -0.18
N VAL A 655 -17.12 8.82 -0.79
CA VAL A 655 -17.72 9.98 -1.48
C VAL A 655 -19.06 10.37 -0.87
N SER A 656 -19.46 11.62 -1.05
CA SER A 656 -20.73 12.17 -0.58
C SER A 656 -21.41 12.92 -1.72
N PHE A 657 -22.55 12.42 -2.18
CA PHE A 657 -23.26 13.02 -3.31
C PHE A 657 -24.27 14.07 -2.85
N PHE A 658 -24.26 15.22 -3.53
CA PHE A 658 -25.23 16.30 -3.41
C PHE A 658 -26.10 16.34 -4.65
N ASP A 659 -27.41 16.57 -4.48
CA ASP A 659 -28.45 16.55 -5.53
C ASP A 659 -28.46 15.27 -6.41
N GLY A 660 -28.15 14.13 -5.80
CA GLY A 660 -28.14 12.82 -6.43
C GLY A 660 -27.40 11.76 -5.59
N PRO A 661 -27.02 10.61 -6.17
CA PRO A 661 -27.24 10.19 -7.55
C PRO A 661 -28.66 9.63 -7.78
N ASP A 662 -29.05 9.50 -9.05
CA ASP A 662 -30.27 8.80 -9.45
C ASP A 662 -30.06 7.26 -9.53
N GLU A 663 -31.14 6.49 -9.79
CA GLU A 663 -31.13 5.01 -9.85
C GLU A 663 -30.11 4.47 -10.88
N GLU A 664 -29.93 5.13 -12.03
CA GLU A 664 -28.92 4.75 -13.03
C GLU A 664 -27.51 4.89 -12.48
N TYR A 665 -27.21 6.01 -11.82
CA TYR A 665 -25.86 6.29 -11.30
C TYR A 665 -25.56 5.58 -9.98
N LEU A 666 -26.57 5.16 -9.20
CA LEU A 666 -26.39 4.22 -8.09
C LEU A 666 -25.84 2.87 -8.60
N HIS A 667 -26.42 2.31 -9.66
CA HIS A 667 -25.91 1.07 -10.25
C HIS A 667 -24.51 1.24 -10.88
N LYS A 668 -24.22 2.37 -11.53
CA LYS A 668 -22.85 2.69 -11.99
C LYS A 668 -21.86 2.78 -10.84
N PHE A 669 -22.25 3.38 -9.71
CA PHE A 669 -21.43 3.48 -8.52
C PHE A 669 -21.11 2.10 -7.94
N LYS A 670 -22.09 1.19 -7.88
CA LYS A 670 -21.88 -0.19 -7.47
C LYS A 670 -20.88 -0.91 -8.38
N ALA A 671 -21.07 -0.84 -9.70
CA ALA A 671 -20.17 -1.44 -10.68
C ALA A 671 -18.74 -0.88 -10.57
N TYR A 672 -18.59 0.42 -10.29
CA TYR A 672 -17.30 1.04 -10.01
C TYR A 672 -16.65 0.48 -8.72
N LEU A 673 -17.38 0.39 -7.61
CA LEU A 673 -16.85 -0.18 -6.36
C LEU A 673 -16.39 -1.64 -6.53
N ASP A 674 -17.18 -2.45 -7.24
CA ASP A 674 -16.85 -3.85 -7.54
C ASP A 674 -15.59 -3.95 -8.42
N LYS A 675 -15.52 -3.15 -9.50
CA LYS A 675 -14.35 -3.04 -10.40
C LYS A 675 -13.08 -2.60 -9.65
N ARG A 676 -13.21 -1.77 -8.62
CA ARG A 676 -12.09 -1.33 -7.75
C ARG A 676 -11.76 -2.30 -6.62
N GLY A 677 -12.56 -3.36 -6.41
CA GLY A 677 -12.40 -4.28 -5.27
C GLY A 677 -12.58 -3.59 -3.91
N PHE A 678 -13.42 -2.56 -3.83
CA PHE A 678 -13.67 -1.83 -2.58
C PHE A 678 -14.81 -2.49 -1.79
N GLU A 679 -14.63 -2.59 -0.47
CA GLU A 679 -15.65 -3.10 0.43
C GLU A 679 -16.35 -1.94 1.14
N VAL A 680 -17.68 -2.02 1.22
CA VAL A 680 -18.49 -1.02 1.92
C VAL A 680 -18.50 -1.37 3.40
N ALA A 681 -17.93 -0.49 4.22
CA ALA A 681 -17.82 -0.74 5.65
C ALA A 681 -19.21 -0.84 6.29
N LYS A 682 -19.34 -1.81 7.21
CA LYS A 682 -20.59 -2.13 7.90
C LYS A 682 -21.09 -0.99 8.80
#